data_AF-A0A2E6WFW4-F1
#
_entry.id   AF-A0A2E6WFW4-F1
#
_cell.length_a   1.000
_cell.length_b   1.000
_cell.length_c   1.000
_cell.angle_alpha   90.00
_cell.angle_beta   90.00
_cell.angle_gamma   90.00
#
_symmetry.space_group_name_H-M   'P 1'
#
loop_
_entity.id
_entity.type
_entity.pdbx_description
1 polymer ?
#
loop_
_entity_poly.entity_id
_entity_poly.type
_entity_poly.pdbx_seq_one_letter_code
_entity_poly.pdbx_strand_id
1 'polypeptide(L)'
;MFLQPFHFTMTLWTVLVLGLVPYVEANDKSLLIFTTSFESAKQLRIGGTPLDLQSHVTTRFFDFDGNGTPDLWTADGTGRIQVFRGKSTRAGLQFQTPIQVSAGTKKRWGDSYTGVCYAQIAGNQSADLIVAHSGNKISIHTCLGNDRLPFFKEDSIEITVQDNCQGRFDLADWNQDGLLDIITGSFGGDVMWYPNTGTAAQPSFGVGKSFHNIQRAYNSQPRIVDFNQDGKLDLVLGVNWGTIEVYLNVGTPEIPKLSSPTTLRWADQGGALNLRSLNGDDTTPDFVDINQDGVIDLVSGGKNGRVFGSQGVGVTDHLRQLQALLKVHPTELGNKMADDDALRGICFGFLGGMQSALTSGLVPEEQRQQVIRDLQTLVRQYPHYFKRQKFDLEKTPHLPSFAAQMWIVLFEANPDSLQNRTQLADLAGFKDGYRDLLVKLGIIFIDNHTATAEQVNKMVKLLESMPRAVWDVETITVRGWLGDGFKQQGISSRTGVNIFSLPLGRAENSFPADAPRRGITDVYMICLAHEIAHNMLDTIGKRLRPELFELKYEQLEYAAGELVKFHPQKSRGVNWNVTKSNLRTANIWDGQDSTWATTWKSYLESEPFKRAHVRGSVHFFIHSPQEAFATLANQYFTDSQLMLELGVTRWQDNHKASINQFLLIADYLSQKSDSVKFYRMGVGGDLQTETVTLQRNQKNQIIQLESRGTKVAFKYEGNLVSDLILSDR
;
A
#
# COMPACT_ATOMS: atom_id res chain seq x y z
N MET A 1 35.09 -52.65 44.95
CA MET A 1 36.34 -53.20 44.38
C MET A 1 36.33 -52.84 42.90
N PHE A 2 37.30 -52.03 42.51
CA PHE A 2 37.62 -51.43 41.21
C PHE A 2 36.98 -52.04 39.96
N LEU A 3 36.48 -51.16 39.07
CA LEU A 3 36.80 -51.15 37.64
C LEU A 3 36.40 -49.79 37.01
N GLN A 4 37.25 -49.33 36.10
CA GLN A 4 37.39 -47.98 35.53
C GLN A 4 36.24 -47.54 34.60
N PRO A 5 36.08 -46.22 34.34
CA PRO A 5 35.33 -45.74 33.19
C PRO A 5 36.20 -45.71 31.93
N PHE A 6 35.72 -46.31 30.84
CA PHE A 6 36.32 -46.19 29.51
C PHE A 6 35.68 -45.03 28.73
N HIS A 7 36.54 -44.21 28.15
CA HIS A 7 36.22 -43.16 27.18
C HIS A 7 35.52 -43.73 25.94
N PHE A 8 34.42 -43.08 25.53
CA PHE A 8 33.97 -43.06 24.15
C PHE A 8 33.86 -41.61 23.69
N THR A 9 34.79 -41.19 22.85
CA THR A 9 34.65 -40.05 21.95
C THR A 9 33.89 -40.52 20.72
N MET A 10 32.70 -39.99 20.47
CA MET A 10 32.18 -39.85 19.11
C MET A 10 31.10 -38.78 19.05
N THR A 11 31.48 -37.67 18.44
CA THR A 11 30.65 -36.63 17.86
C THR A 11 29.74 -37.23 16.78
N LEU A 12 28.44 -36.95 16.84
CA LEU A 12 27.54 -36.99 15.68
C LEU A 12 26.54 -35.85 15.83
N TRP A 13 26.90 -34.71 15.25
CA TRP A 13 25.94 -33.70 14.83
C TRP A 13 25.47 -34.08 13.43
N THR A 14 24.20 -34.43 13.29
CA THR A 14 23.51 -34.58 12.03
C THR A 14 23.35 -33.18 11.41
N VAL A 15 24.14 -32.88 10.38
CA VAL A 15 23.97 -31.70 9.54
C VAL A 15 22.88 -32.01 8.52
N LEU A 16 21.76 -31.30 8.59
CA LEU A 16 20.78 -31.19 7.50
C LEU A 16 21.47 -30.51 6.31
N VAL A 17 21.42 -31.14 5.15
CA VAL A 17 21.91 -30.60 3.88
C VAL A 17 20.84 -29.62 3.35
N LEU A 18 21.10 -28.32 3.51
CA LEU A 18 20.40 -27.24 2.80
C LEU A 18 20.99 -27.10 1.40
N GLY A 19 20.11 -26.89 0.41
CA GLY A 19 20.46 -26.61 -0.98
C GLY A 19 21.40 -25.41 -1.12
N LEU A 20 22.35 -25.54 -2.04
CA LEU A 20 23.43 -24.61 -2.30
C LEU A 20 22.92 -23.23 -2.77
N VAL A 21 22.86 -22.28 -1.83
CA VAL A 21 23.33 -20.90 -2.06
C VAL A 21 24.81 -20.89 -1.65
N PRO A 22 25.75 -20.29 -2.40
CA PRO A 22 27.15 -20.33 -2.03
C PRO A 22 27.42 -19.62 -0.68
N TYR A 23 27.58 -20.44 0.36
CA TYR A 23 28.22 -20.08 1.61
C TYR A 23 29.71 -19.80 1.32
N VAL A 24 30.05 -18.57 0.92
CA VAL A 24 31.43 -18.09 1.03
C VAL A 24 31.76 -17.87 2.51
N GLU A 25 32.87 -18.46 2.93
CA GLU A 25 33.50 -18.32 4.24
C GLU A 25 33.66 -16.83 4.60
N ALA A 26 33.46 -16.54 5.88
CA ALA A 26 33.55 -15.22 6.46
C ALA A 26 34.98 -14.65 6.30
N ASN A 27 35.17 -13.83 5.28
CA ASN A 27 36.07 -12.68 5.27
C ASN A 27 35.61 -11.75 4.13
N ASP A 28 34.95 -10.65 4.52
CA ASP A 28 34.59 -9.48 3.71
C ASP A 28 33.52 -9.67 2.60
N LYS A 29 32.32 -10.15 2.98
CA LYS A 29 31.12 -10.06 2.13
C LYS A 29 30.37 -8.76 2.42
N SER A 30 30.35 -7.82 1.48
CA SER A 30 29.26 -6.85 1.41
C SER A 30 27.95 -7.63 1.30
N LEU A 31 27.06 -7.47 2.28
CA LEU A 31 25.69 -7.95 2.16
C LEU A 31 25.08 -7.23 0.95
N LEU A 32 24.61 -7.98 -0.05
CA LEU A 32 23.83 -7.43 -1.15
C LEU A 32 22.49 -6.98 -0.59
N ILE A 33 22.04 -5.76 -0.89
CA ILE A 33 20.81 -5.19 -0.32
C ILE A 33 19.86 -4.82 -1.45
N PHE A 34 18.63 -5.35 -1.40
CA PHE A 34 17.57 -4.92 -2.29
C PHE A 34 17.07 -3.52 -1.92
N THR A 35 16.58 -2.80 -2.92
CA THR A 35 16.00 -1.46 -2.73
C THR A 35 14.71 -1.33 -3.54
N THR A 36 13.88 -0.36 -3.15
CA THR A 36 12.70 0.05 -3.92
C THR A 36 12.96 1.23 -4.84
N SER A 37 14.17 1.81 -4.80
CA SER A 37 14.52 3.07 -5.45
C SER A 37 15.62 2.85 -6.48
N PHE A 38 15.41 3.30 -7.72
CA PHE A 38 16.37 3.12 -8.81
C PHE A 38 16.59 4.40 -9.61
N GLU A 39 17.80 4.62 -10.12
CA GLU A 39 18.11 5.72 -11.03
C GLU A 39 17.52 5.52 -12.43
N SER A 40 17.43 6.58 -13.23
CA SER A 40 17.00 6.52 -14.64
C SER A 40 17.62 5.35 -15.41
N ALA A 41 16.76 4.51 -15.98
CA ALA A 41 17.20 3.32 -16.71
C ALA A 41 17.95 3.66 -18.01
N LYS A 42 18.99 2.88 -18.32
CA LYS A 42 19.83 3.01 -19.51
C LYS A 42 19.84 1.69 -20.28
N GLN A 43 19.83 1.75 -21.62
CA GLN A 43 19.94 0.53 -22.42
C GLN A 43 21.29 -0.15 -22.13
N LEU A 44 21.25 -1.44 -21.82
CA LEU A 44 22.42 -2.24 -21.54
C LEU A 44 23.32 -2.32 -22.78
N ARG A 45 24.64 -2.37 -22.59
CA ARG A 45 25.62 -2.38 -23.68
C ARG A 45 26.59 -3.55 -23.54
N ILE A 46 26.93 -4.19 -24.66
CA ILE A 46 27.92 -5.26 -24.75
C ILE A 46 29.09 -4.77 -25.61
N GLY A 47 30.28 -4.66 -25.01
CA GLY A 47 31.45 -4.11 -25.72
C GLY A 47 31.25 -2.68 -26.25
N GLY A 48 30.39 -1.88 -25.60
CA GLY A 48 30.04 -0.52 -26.00
C GLY A 48 28.83 -0.41 -26.95
N THR A 49 28.39 -1.51 -27.56
CA THR A 49 27.23 -1.54 -28.47
C THR A 49 25.92 -1.74 -27.68
N PRO A 50 24.86 -0.96 -27.94
CA PRO A 50 23.54 -1.22 -27.33
C PRO A 50 23.07 -2.65 -27.60
N LEU A 51 22.56 -3.31 -26.57
CA LEU A 51 21.97 -4.64 -26.70
C LEU A 51 20.58 -4.51 -27.31
N ASP A 52 20.50 -4.73 -28.62
CA ASP A 52 19.27 -4.85 -29.38
C ASP A 52 19.08 -6.32 -29.81
N LEU A 53 18.06 -6.95 -29.24
CA LEU A 53 17.55 -8.26 -29.64
C LEU A 53 16.29 -8.04 -30.50
N GLN A 54 15.63 -9.11 -30.94
CA GLN A 54 14.50 -9.01 -31.87
C GLN A 54 13.29 -8.27 -31.26
N SER A 55 12.47 -8.98 -30.48
CA SER A 55 11.29 -8.44 -29.81
C SER A 55 11.02 -9.27 -28.56
N HIS A 56 10.12 -8.84 -27.67
CA HIS A 56 9.59 -9.65 -26.58
C HIS A 56 10.67 -10.33 -25.72
N VAL A 57 11.65 -9.54 -25.25
CA VAL A 57 12.81 -10.08 -24.54
C VAL A 57 12.47 -10.33 -23.08
N THR A 58 12.76 -11.55 -22.62
CA THR A 58 12.86 -11.87 -21.20
C THR A 58 14.32 -11.83 -20.76
N THR A 59 14.57 -11.41 -19.51
CA THR A 59 15.90 -11.41 -18.91
C THR A 59 15.92 -12.22 -17.63
N ARG A 60 16.98 -13.01 -17.45
CA ARG A 60 17.30 -13.71 -16.21
C ARG A 60 18.79 -13.71 -15.92
N PHE A 61 19.17 -13.81 -14.65
CA PHE A 61 20.54 -13.99 -14.21
C PHE A 61 20.75 -15.37 -13.59
N PHE A 62 21.72 -16.10 -14.11
CA PHE A 62 22.17 -17.38 -13.60
C PHE A 62 23.68 -17.48 -13.72
N ASP A 63 24.35 -18.22 -12.84
CA ASP A 63 25.77 -18.57 -13.00
C ASP A 63 25.86 -19.83 -13.89
N PHE A 64 26.04 -19.62 -15.20
CA PHE A 64 25.97 -20.69 -16.20
C PHE A 64 27.24 -21.54 -16.27
N ASP A 65 28.39 -21.00 -15.88
CA ASP A 65 29.67 -21.71 -15.90
C ASP A 65 30.25 -22.00 -14.51
N GLY A 66 29.50 -21.70 -13.45
CA GLY A 66 29.82 -22.02 -12.06
C GLY A 66 31.00 -21.23 -11.52
N ASN A 67 31.25 -20.03 -12.06
CA ASN A 67 32.39 -19.20 -11.69
C ASN A 67 32.08 -18.19 -10.58
N GLY A 68 30.82 -18.11 -10.13
CA GLY A 68 30.32 -17.19 -9.11
C GLY A 68 29.94 -15.80 -9.63
N THR A 69 30.11 -15.53 -10.92
CA THR A 69 29.69 -14.28 -11.57
C THR A 69 28.37 -14.49 -12.29
N PRO A 70 27.35 -13.64 -12.05
CA PRO A 70 26.08 -13.75 -12.76
C PRO A 70 26.23 -13.56 -14.29
N ASP A 71 25.66 -14.48 -15.06
CA ASP A 71 25.54 -14.38 -16.51
C ASP A 71 24.14 -13.90 -16.90
N LEU A 72 24.05 -13.04 -17.91
CA LEU A 72 22.77 -12.57 -18.44
C LEU A 72 22.23 -13.57 -19.45
N TRP A 73 21.08 -14.15 -19.14
CA TRP A 73 20.27 -14.95 -20.05
C TRP A 73 19.17 -14.12 -20.66
N THR A 74 19.02 -14.22 -21.97
CA THR A 74 17.92 -13.60 -22.69
C THR A 74 17.21 -14.60 -23.58
N ALA A 75 15.91 -14.42 -23.73
CA ALA A 75 15.14 -15.12 -24.74
C ALA A 75 14.27 -14.12 -25.52
N ASP A 76 14.31 -14.20 -26.85
CA ASP A 76 13.64 -13.26 -27.75
C ASP A 76 12.36 -13.83 -28.39
N GLY A 77 11.60 -12.96 -29.04
CA GLY A 77 10.34 -13.25 -29.73
C GLY A 77 10.46 -14.22 -30.90
N THR A 78 11.68 -14.60 -31.30
CA THR A 78 11.92 -15.64 -32.32
C THR A 78 12.20 -17.01 -31.70
N GLY A 79 12.11 -17.08 -30.37
CA GLY A 79 12.40 -18.28 -29.60
C GLY A 79 13.87 -18.53 -29.35
N ARG A 80 14.77 -17.60 -29.71
CA ARG A 80 16.21 -17.80 -29.49
C ARG A 80 16.56 -17.47 -28.06
N ILE A 81 17.35 -18.34 -27.44
CA ILE A 81 17.90 -18.16 -26.10
C ILE A 81 19.41 -17.89 -26.23
N GLN A 82 19.91 -16.86 -25.55
CA GLN A 82 21.30 -16.46 -25.56
C GLN A 82 21.83 -16.24 -24.14
N VAL A 83 23.10 -16.58 -23.93
CA VAL A 83 23.81 -16.33 -22.66
C VAL A 83 24.96 -15.38 -22.93
N PHE A 84 24.99 -14.25 -22.22
CA PHE A 84 26.08 -13.30 -22.22
C PHE A 84 26.87 -13.50 -20.93
N ARG A 85 28.05 -14.10 -21.04
CA ARG A 85 28.86 -14.41 -19.86
C ARG A 85 29.30 -13.15 -19.12
N GLY A 86 29.06 -13.13 -17.81
CA GLY A 86 29.47 -12.09 -16.90
C GLY A 86 30.97 -12.13 -16.65
N LYS A 87 31.55 -10.94 -16.46
CA LYS A 87 32.92 -10.76 -16.01
C LYS A 87 32.96 -9.60 -15.04
N SER A 88 33.32 -9.90 -13.80
CA SER A 88 33.58 -8.87 -12.79
C SER A 88 34.79 -8.03 -13.18
N THR A 89 34.66 -6.71 -13.12
CA THR A 89 35.73 -5.75 -13.39
C THR A 89 35.68 -4.59 -12.40
N ARG A 90 36.72 -3.73 -12.36
CA ARG A 90 36.70 -2.50 -11.55
C ARG A 90 35.62 -1.50 -11.96
N ALA A 91 35.04 -1.64 -13.16
CA ALA A 91 33.95 -0.81 -13.65
C ALA A 91 32.58 -1.49 -13.47
N GLY A 92 32.51 -2.53 -12.63
CA GLY A 92 31.33 -3.36 -12.43
C GLY A 92 31.30 -4.61 -13.32
N LEU A 93 30.15 -5.27 -13.32
CA LEU A 93 29.82 -6.44 -14.12
C LEU A 93 29.72 -6.07 -15.61
N GLN A 94 30.54 -6.72 -16.43
CA GLN A 94 30.53 -6.56 -17.88
C GLN A 94 30.16 -7.89 -18.53
N PHE A 95 29.43 -7.85 -19.65
CA PHE A 95 29.07 -9.07 -20.37
C PHE A 95 29.84 -9.25 -21.67
N GLN A 96 30.10 -10.51 -22.00
CA GLN A 96 30.84 -10.93 -23.19
C GLN A 96 29.91 -11.20 -24.38
N THR A 97 30.50 -11.52 -25.54
CA THR A 97 29.76 -11.95 -26.74
C THR A 97 28.85 -13.15 -26.43
N PRO A 98 27.60 -13.15 -26.90
CA PRO A 98 26.64 -14.17 -26.51
C PRO A 98 26.93 -15.55 -27.11
N ILE A 99 26.59 -16.58 -26.35
CA ILE A 99 26.50 -17.96 -26.78
C ILE A 99 25.03 -18.29 -27.03
N GLN A 100 24.70 -18.89 -28.18
CA GLN A 100 23.35 -19.38 -28.44
C GLN A 100 23.14 -20.73 -27.74
N VAL A 101 22.06 -20.84 -26.97
CA VAL A 101 21.68 -22.07 -26.27
C VAL A 101 20.94 -23.01 -27.22
N SER A 102 21.20 -24.31 -27.09
CA SER A 102 20.55 -25.37 -27.87
C SER A 102 20.33 -26.63 -27.04
N ALA A 103 19.26 -27.36 -27.36
CA ALA A 103 18.99 -28.71 -26.86
C ALA A 103 19.06 -29.69 -28.04
N GLY A 104 20.16 -30.45 -28.14
CA GLY A 104 20.50 -31.18 -29.36
C GLY A 104 20.51 -30.29 -30.61
N THR A 105 19.66 -30.59 -31.59
CA THR A 105 19.50 -29.81 -32.82
C THR A 105 18.53 -28.63 -32.68
N LYS A 106 17.72 -28.60 -31.60
CA LYS A 106 16.76 -27.54 -31.32
C LYS A 106 17.45 -26.27 -30.83
N LYS A 107 17.20 -25.17 -31.53
CA LYS A 107 17.84 -23.85 -31.31
C LYS A 107 16.86 -22.70 -31.09
N ARG A 108 15.55 -22.99 -31.17
CA ARG A 108 14.46 -22.03 -31.05
C ARG A 108 13.25 -22.67 -30.37
N TRP A 109 12.53 -21.88 -29.58
CA TRP A 109 11.32 -22.29 -28.87
C TRP A 109 10.21 -21.25 -29.06
N GLY A 110 9.10 -21.62 -29.71
CA GLY A 110 8.00 -20.69 -29.97
C GLY A 110 8.33 -19.54 -30.92
N ASP A 111 7.40 -18.59 -31.02
CA ASP A 111 7.33 -17.50 -32.01
C ASP A 111 6.84 -16.17 -31.40
N SER A 112 6.89 -16.06 -30.06
CA SER A 112 6.55 -14.87 -29.28
C SER A 112 7.40 -14.84 -28.01
N TYR A 113 6.93 -14.23 -26.91
CA TYR A 113 7.62 -14.27 -25.63
C TYR A 113 8.03 -15.70 -25.28
N THR A 114 9.33 -15.84 -25.07
CA THR A 114 9.98 -17.06 -24.62
C THR A 114 10.66 -16.73 -23.32
N GLY A 115 10.45 -17.56 -22.32
CA GLY A 115 11.06 -17.42 -21.00
C GLY A 115 12.03 -18.55 -20.79
N VAL A 116 13.08 -18.30 -20.01
CA VAL A 116 14.07 -19.31 -19.64
C VAL A 116 14.28 -19.34 -18.13
N CYS A 117 14.43 -20.53 -17.58
CA CYS A 117 14.97 -20.77 -16.24
C CYS A 117 16.04 -21.85 -16.32
N TYR A 118 17.02 -21.78 -15.42
CA TYR A 118 18.12 -22.73 -15.31
C TYR A 118 18.20 -23.23 -13.87
N ALA A 119 17.71 -24.46 -13.62
CA ALA A 119 17.59 -25.01 -12.27
C ALA A 119 17.56 -26.54 -12.28
N GLN A 120 17.96 -27.16 -11.17
CA GLN A 120 17.81 -28.61 -10.97
C GLN A 120 16.32 -28.93 -10.73
N ILE A 121 15.68 -29.67 -11.64
CA ILE A 121 14.24 -29.98 -11.51
C ILE A 121 13.88 -31.41 -11.91
N ALA A 122 14.76 -32.13 -12.63
CA ALA A 122 14.55 -33.50 -13.07
C ALA A 122 15.63 -34.49 -12.59
N GLY A 123 16.09 -34.33 -11.34
CA GLY A 123 16.88 -35.34 -10.60
C GLY A 123 18.34 -35.51 -10.97
N ASN A 124 18.86 -34.66 -11.82
CA ASN A 124 20.29 -34.60 -12.13
C ASN A 124 21.03 -33.67 -11.16
N GLN A 125 22.35 -33.86 -11.08
CA GLN A 125 23.22 -33.00 -10.27
C GLN A 125 23.49 -31.64 -10.92
N SER A 126 23.15 -31.47 -12.20
CA SER A 126 23.36 -30.23 -12.95
C SER A 126 22.05 -29.58 -13.33
N ALA A 127 22.02 -28.25 -13.39
CA ALA A 127 20.79 -27.53 -13.71
C ALA A 127 20.29 -27.82 -15.13
N ASP A 128 18.98 -27.99 -15.25
CA ASP A 128 18.25 -28.24 -16.50
C ASP A 128 17.91 -26.94 -17.23
N LEU A 129 17.61 -27.04 -18.53
CA LEU A 129 17.08 -25.92 -19.30
C LEU A 129 15.54 -26.00 -19.30
N ILE A 130 14.89 -25.05 -18.65
CA ILE A 130 13.43 -24.94 -18.60
C ILE A 130 13.00 -23.77 -19.46
N VAL A 131 12.11 -24.01 -20.43
CA VAL A 131 11.69 -23.00 -21.40
C VAL A 131 10.17 -22.90 -21.44
N ALA A 132 9.62 -21.75 -21.09
CA ALA A 132 8.22 -21.44 -21.34
C ALA A 132 8.06 -20.83 -22.74
N HIS A 133 7.20 -21.42 -23.57
CA HIS A 133 7.01 -21.03 -24.97
C HIS A 133 5.59 -21.35 -25.47
N SER A 134 5.28 -20.92 -26.69
CA SER A 134 4.09 -21.34 -27.47
C SER A 134 2.78 -21.39 -26.67
N GLY A 135 2.18 -20.23 -26.38
CA GLY A 135 0.89 -20.16 -25.68
C GLY A 135 1.01 -20.62 -24.22
N ASN A 136 0.83 -21.91 -23.97
CA ASN A 136 0.64 -22.52 -22.66
C ASN A 136 1.60 -23.69 -22.35
N LYS A 137 2.78 -23.72 -22.99
CA LYS A 137 3.73 -24.84 -22.86
C LYS A 137 4.98 -24.46 -22.10
N ILE A 138 5.46 -25.39 -21.28
CA ILE A 138 6.79 -25.37 -20.67
C ILE A 138 7.49 -26.68 -21.01
N SER A 139 8.71 -26.59 -21.53
CA SER A 139 9.58 -27.74 -21.83
C SER A 139 10.76 -27.77 -20.87
N ILE A 140 11.01 -28.95 -20.27
CA ILE A 140 12.19 -29.21 -19.43
C ILE A 140 13.14 -30.10 -20.23
N HIS A 141 14.29 -29.55 -20.58
CA HIS A 141 15.36 -30.25 -21.30
C HIS A 141 16.46 -30.65 -20.32
N THR A 142 16.57 -31.96 -20.07
CA THR A 142 17.52 -32.47 -19.07
C THR A 142 18.96 -32.15 -19.45
N CYS A 143 19.74 -31.64 -18.49
CA CYS A 143 21.18 -31.46 -18.67
C CYS A 143 21.90 -32.80 -18.66
N LEU A 144 22.73 -33.03 -19.68
CA LEU A 144 23.58 -34.20 -19.87
C LEU A 144 25.06 -33.90 -19.60
N GLY A 145 25.40 -32.62 -19.40
CA GLY A 145 26.74 -32.13 -19.12
C GLY A 145 26.99 -31.92 -17.63
N ASN A 146 27.86 -30.96 -17.32
CA ASN A 146 28.08 -30.45 -15.96
C ASN A 146 27.96 -28.93 -15.93
N ASP A 147 28.00 -28.33 -14.73
CA ASP A 147 27.77 -26.90 -14.52
C ASP A 147 28.81 -25.97 -15.18
N ARG A 148 29.93 -26.49 -15.70
CA ARG A 148 30.93 -25.70 -16.45
C ARG A 148 30.75 -25.79 -17.96
N LEU A 149 30.19 -26.90 -18.43
CA LEU A 149 29.98 -27.22 -19.84
C LEU A 149 28.63 -27.94 -20.03
N PRO A 150 27.50 -27.24 -19.78
CA PRO A 150 26.19 -27.86 -19.90
C PRO A 150 25.81 -28.06 -21.37
N PHE A 151 25.15 -29.17 -21.66
CA PHE A 151 24.45 -29.41 -22.92
C PHE A 151 23.17 -30.18 -22.63
N PHE A 152 22.12 -29.87 -23.37
CA PHE A 152 20.76 -30.30 -23.03
C PHE A 152 20.23 -31.34 -24.01
N LYS A 153 19.47 -32.30 -23.48
CA LYS A 153 18.77 -33.30 -24.28
C LYS A 153 17.69 -32.66 -25.14
N GLU A 154 17.59 -33.05 -26.41
CA GLU A 154 16.56 -32.52 -27.31
C GLU A 154 15.13 -32.91 -26.89
N ASP A 155 14.94 -34.16 -26.46
CA ASP A 155 13.68 -34.59 -25.85
C ASP A 155 13.42 -33.81 -24.54
N SER A 156 12.17 -33.41 -24.33
CA SER A 156 11.73 -32.65 -23.16
C SER A 156 10.60 -33.33 -22.40
N ILE A 157 10.50 -33.00 -21.11
CA ILE A 157 9.25 -33.15 -20.36
C ILE A 157 8.39 -31.93 -20.70
N GLU A 158 7.21 -32.16 -21.28
CA GLU A 158 6.27 -31.11 -21.69
C GLU A 158 5.16 -30.93 -20.66
N ILE A 159 4.95 -29.69 -20.21
CA ILE A 159 3.96 -29.32 -19.22
C ILE A 159 3.01 -28.31 -19.87
N THR A 160 1.70 -28.53 -19.70
CA THR A 160 0.68 -27.54 -20.04
C THR A 160 0.32 -26.71 -18.81
N VAL A 161 0.44 -25.41 -18.95
CA VAL A 161 0.07 -24.41 -17.94
C VAL A 161 -1.10 -23.56 -18.44
N GLN A 162 -1.37 -22.42 -17.82
CA GLN A 162 -2.43 -21.50 -18.21
C GLN A 162 -2.19 -20.93 -19.61
N ASP A 163 -3.28 -20.59 -20.28
CA ASP A 163 -3.24 -19.94 -21.58
C ASP A 163 -2.55 -18.58 -21.52
N ASN A 164 -1.89 -18.23 -22.62
CA ASN A 164 -1.13 -16.99 -22.77
C ASN A 164 -0.03 -16.79 -21.72
N CYS A 165 0.52 -17.87 -21.14
CA CYS A 165 1.74 -17.81 -20.34
C CYS A 165 2.89 -17.23 -21.17
N GLN A 166 3.17 -17.80 -22.35
CA GLN A 166 4.12 -17.29 -23.34
C GLN A 166 5.37 -16.66 -22.67
N GLY A 167 6.22 -17.46 -22.04
CA GLY A 167 7.45 -16.96 -21.41
C GLY A 167 7.33 -16.28 -20.03
N ARG A 168 6.10 -16.05 -19.54
CA ARG A 168 5.84 -15.45 -18.22
C ARG A 168 5.83 -16.50 -17.12
N PHE A 169 7.01 -16.85 -16.64
CA PHE A 169 7.13 -17.79 -15.54
C PHE A 169 8.39 -17.58 -14.70
N ASP A 170 8.36 -18.20 -13.53
CA ASP A 170 9.53 -18.44 -12.69
C ASP A 170 9.39 -19.77 -11.96
N LEU A 171 10.50 -20.25 -11.41
CA LEU A 171 10.56 -21.48 -10.62
C LEU A 171 11.00 -21.17 -9.20
N ALA A 172 10.31 -21.73 -8.21
CA ALA A 172 10.70 -21.61 -6.81
C ALA A 172 10.03 -22.68 -5.96
N ASP A 173 10.66 -23.05 -4.84
CA ASP A 173 10.04 -23.87 -3.79
C ASP A 173 9.11 -22.99 -2.93
N TRP A 174 7.93 -22.65 -3.49
CA TRP A 174 7.04 -21.63 -2.95
C TRP A 174 6.45 -22.01 -1.59
N ASN A 175 6.22 -23.31 -1.37
CA ASN A 175 5.65 -23.85 -0.14
C ASN A 175 6.70 -24.51 0.78
N GLN A 176 7.98 -24.38 0.47
CA GLN A 176 9.11 -24.96 1.21
C GLN A 176 8.99 -26.47 1.47
N ASP A 177 8.53 -27.22 0.48
CA ASP A 177 8.47 -28.69 0.56
C ASP A 177 9.72 -29.38 -0.03
N GLY A 178 10.67 -28.60 -0.53
CA GLY A 178 11.92 -29.06 -1.12
C GLY A 178 11.82 -29.37 -2.61
N LEU A 179 10.68 -29.12 -3.26
CA LEU A 179 10.47 -29.30 -4.69
C LEU A 179 10.24 -27.95 -5.38
N LEU A 180 10.88 -27.73 -6.53
CA LEU A 180 10.62 -26.52 -7.31
C LEU A 180 9.23 -26.56 -7.94
N ASP A 181 8.45 -25.53 -7.67
CA ASP A 181 7.15 -25.28 -8.27
C ASP A 181 7.27 -24.39 -9.51
N ILE A 182 6.20 -24.37 -10.30
CA ILE A 182 6.06 -23.43 -11.42
C ILE A 182 5.08 -22.32 -11.02
N ILE A 183 5.51 -21.07 -11.14
CA ILE A 183 4.65 -19.90 -11.03
C ILE A 183 4.58 -19.25 -12.40
N THR A 184 3.38 -19.14 -12.97
CA THR A 184 3.16 -18.52 -14.28
C THR A 184 2.35 -17.26 -14.13
N GLY A 185 2.68 -16.22 -14.89
CA GLY A 185 1.73 -15.17 -15.21
C GLY A 185 1.20 -15.32 -16.64
N SER A 186 0.36 -14.41 -17.09
CA SER A 186 -0.23 -14.45 -18.44
C SER A 186 -0.31 -13.06 -19.07
N PHE A 187 -0.55 -13.01 -20.38
CA PHE A 187 -0.90 -11.75 -21.03
C PHE A 187 -2.20 -11.15 -20.48
N GLY A 188 -3.16 -11.98 -20.02
CA GLY A 188 -4.40 -11.53 -19.40
C GLY A 188 -4.25 -10.97 -17.98
N GLY A 189 -3.05 -11.06 -17.40
CA GLY A 189 -2.73 -10.50 -16.10
C GLY A 189 -3.02 -11.42 -14.90
N ASP A 190 -3.40 -12.67 -15.15
CA ASP A 190 -3.60 -13.68 -14.10
C ASP A 190 -2.27 -14.35 -13.74
N VAL A 191 -2.10 -14.65 -12.45
CA VAL A 191 -0.97 -15.42 -11.91
C VAL A 191 -1.48 -16.75 -11.34
N MET A 192 -0.79 -17.83 -11.68
CA MET A 192 -1.13 -19.21 -11.28
C MET A 192 0.10 -19.93 -10.72
N TRP A 193 -0.14 -20.82 -9.76
CA TRP A 193 0.86 -21.67 -9.13
C TRP A 193 0.56 -23.14 -9.38
N TYR A 194 1.59 -23.88 -9.79
CA TYR A 194 1.55 -25.30 -10.08
C TYR A 194 2.54 -25.99 -9.12
N PRO A 195 2.04 -26.51 -7.99
CA PRO A 195 2.91 -27.23 -7.07
C PRO A 195 3.45 -28.50 -7.72
N ASN A 196 4.72 -28.79 -7.49
CA ASN A 196 5.31 -30.06 -7.87
C ASN A 196 4.90 -31.14 -6.86
N THR A 197 4.01 -32.03 -7.27
CA THR A 197 3.53 -33.14 -6.44
C THR A 197 4.23 -34.47 -6.72
N GLY A 198 5.27 -34.43 -7.58
CA GLY A 198 6.07 -35.58 -7.94
C GLY A 198 7.23 -35.79 -6.98
N THR A 199 8.42 -36.00 -7.53
CA THR A 199 9.67 -36.09 -6.79
C THR A 199 10.71 -35.18 -7.43
N ALA A 200 11.82 -34.91 -6.73
CA ALA A 200 12.94 -34.16 -7.30
C ALA A 200 13.49 -34.79 -8.59
N ALA A 201 13.35 -36.11 -8.78
CA ALA A 201 13.82 -36.81 -9.97
C ALA A 201 12.79 -36.96 -11.10
N GLN A 202 11.52 -36.87 -10.77
CA GLN A 202 10.41 -37.00 -11.70
C GLN A 202 9.36 -35.97 -11.30
N PRO A 203 9.50 -34.72 -11.78
CA PRO A 203 8.57 -33.67 -11.42
C PRO A 203 7.19 -33.95 -12.02
N SER A 204 6.14 -33.61 -11.29
CA SER A 204 4.76 -33.79 -11.71
C SER A 204 3.94 -32.57 -11.30
N PHE A 205 3.35 -31.91 -12.29
CA PHE A 205 2.56 -30.70 -12.08
C PHE A 205 1.10 -30.98 -12.39
N GLY A 206 0.24 -30.72 -11.40
CA GLY A 206 -1.20 -30.88 -11.53
C GLY A 206 -1.89 -29.68 -12.20
N VAL A 207 -3.18 -29.52 -11.93
CA VAL A 207 -3.94 -28.32 -12.33
C VAL A 207 -3.46 -27.13 -11.49
N GLY A 208 -3.15 -26.02 -12.16
CA GLY A 208 -2.72 -24.79 -11.50
C GLY A 208 -3.80 -24.21 -10.59
N LYS A 209 -3.37 -23.50 -9.55
CA LYS A 209 -4.22 -22.77 -8.61
C LYS A 209 -4.02 -21.27 -8.79
N SER A 210 -5.07 -20.48 -8.55
CA SER A 210 -4.92 -19.01 -8.54
C SER A 210 -3.90 -18.58 -7.50
N PHE A 211 -2.94 -17.76 -7.91
CA PHE A 211 -1.89 -17.26 -7.04
C PHE A 211 -2.36 -15.99 -6.33
N HIS A 212 -2.87 -16.16 -5.11
CA HIS A 212 -3.34 -15.05 -4.25
C HIS A 212 -4.41 -14.15 -4.89
N ASN A 213 -5.18 -14.65 -5.87
CA ASN A 213 -6.16 -13.87 -6.65
C ASN A 213 -5.55 -12.61 -7.28
N ILE A 214 -4.26 -12.65 -7.63
CA ILE A 214 -3.61 -11.55 -8.32
C ILE A 214 -4.11 -11.54 -9.76
N GLN A 215 -4.79 -10.45 -10.09
CA GLN A 215 -5.28 -10.17 -11.43
C GLN A 215 -4.90 -8.72 -11.79
N ARG A 216 -4.21 -8.56 -12.90
CA ARG A 216 -3.88 -7.27 -13.51
C ARG A 216 -4.58 -7.14 -14.85
N ALA A 217 -4.59 -5.94 -15.40
CA ALA A 217 -5.27 -5.69 -16.68
C ALA A 217 -4.61 -6.46 -17.82
N TYR A 218 -3.27 -6.47 -17.85
CA TYR A 218 -2.46 -7.14 -18.87
C TYR A 218 -1.05 -7.39 -18.36
N ASN A 219 -0.38 -8.37 -18.96
CA ASN A 219 1.01 -8.76 -18.73
C ASN A 219 1.36 -8.95 -17.25
N SER A 220 1.66 -10.19 -16.86
CA SER A 220 2.16 -10.50 -15.52
C SER A 220 3.39 -11.35 -15.67
N GLN A 221 4.58 -10.76 -15.54
CA GLN A 221 5.84 -11.49 -15.53
C GLN A 221 6.28 -11.70 -14.07
N PRO A 222 6.11 -12.91 -13.51
CA PRO A 222 6.55 -13.18 -12.14
C PRO A 222 8.07 -13.30 -12.07
N ARG A 223 8.60 -12.93 -10.91
CA ARG A 223 9.93 -13.25 -10.40
C ARG A 223 9.77 -13.56 -8.91
N ILE A 224 10.17 -14.75 -8.48
CA ILE A 224 10.07 -15.20 -7.09
C ILE A 224 11.45 -15.10 -6.46
N VAL A 225 11.56 -14.28 -5.42
CA VAL A 225 12.83 -13.99 -4.75
C VAL A 225 12.55 -13.55 -3.32
N ASP A 226 13.42 -13.90 -2.37
CA ASP A 226 13.39 -13.30 -1.03
C ASP A 226 13.90 -11.85 -1.14
N PHE A 227 12.96 -10.92 -1.38
CA PHE A 227 13.27 -9.55 -1.76
C PHE A 227 13.70 -8.76 -0.52
N ASN A 228 13.04 -8.98 0.62
CA ASN A 228 13.37 -8.33 1.89
C ASN A 228 14.39 -9.09 2.76
N GLN A 229 14.87 -10.25 2.30
CA GLN A 229 15.87 -11.07 2.98
C GLN A 229 15.41 -11.56 4.36
N ASP A 230 14.11 -11.80 4.51
CA ASP A 230 13.52 -12.30 5.76
C ASP A 230 13.40 -13.83 5.81
N GLY A 231 13.91 -14.52 4.78
CA GLY A 231 13.87 -15.97 4.63
C GLY A 231 12.58 -16.48 3.98
N LYS A 232 11.68 -15.59 3.53
CA LYS A 232 10.44 -15.95 2.84
C LYS A 232 10.50 -15.47 1.40
N LEU A 233 10.01 -16.31 0.49
CA LEU A 233 9.93 -15.92 -0.91
C LEU A 233 8.82 -14.88 -1.12
N ASP A 234 9.16 -13.81 -1.82
CA ASP A 234 8.28 -12.74 -2.25
C ASP A 234 7.96 -12.84 -3.74
N LEU A 235 6.97 -12.07 -4.20
CA LEU A 235 6.67 -11.92 -5.62
C LEU A 235 7.06 -10.52 -6.09
N VAL A 236 7.94 -10.47 -7.08
CA VAL A 236 8.10 -9.29 -7.94
C VAL A 236 7.34 -9.55 -9.25
N LEU A 237 6.52 -8.58 -9.64
CA LEU A 237 5.66 -8.69 -10.81
C LEU A 237 5.93 -7.55 -11.79
N GLY A 238 6.48 -7.89 -12.96
CA GLY A 238 6.47 -6.98 -14.10
C GLY A 238 5.07 -6.91 -14.70
N VAL A 239 4.51 -5.72 -14.82
CA VAL A 239 3.14 -5.52 -15.34
C VAL A 239 3.13 -4.74 -16.64
N ASN A 240 2.00 -4.77 -17.36
CA ASN A 240 1.83 -3.89 -18.52
C ASN A 240 1.96 -2.42 -18.09
N TRP A 241 2.38 -1.56 -19.03
CA TRP A 241 2.71 -0.15 -18.81
C TRP A 241 3.98 0.12 -18.02
N GLY A 242 4.92 -0.81 -17.97
CA GLY A 242 6.29 -0.47 -17.58
C GLY A 242 6.54 -0.43 -16.07
N THR A 243 5.52 -0.61 -15.24
CA THR A 243 5.67 -0.62 -13.78
C THR A 243 6.09 -2.00 -13.28
N ILE A 244 6.70 -2.03 -12.10
CA ILE A 244 7.09 -3.26 -11.41
C ILE A 244 6.55 -3.17 -9.98
N GLU A 245 5.82 -4.19 -9.57
CA GLU A 245 5.18 -4.30 -8.27
C GLU A 245 5.89 -5.36 -7.42
N VAL A 246 6.06 -5.10 -6.13
CA VAL A 246 6.59 -6.04 -5.14
C VAL A 246 5.50 -6.40 -4.15
N TYR A 247 5.33 -7.69 -3.88
CA TYR A 247 4.41 -8.23 -2.89
C TYR A 247 5.23 -9.02 -1.88
N LEU A 248 5.26 -8.55 -0.64
CA LEU A 248 6.00 -9.21 0.42
C LEU A 248 5.18 -10.36 1.02
N ASN A 249 5.84 -11.47 1.34
CA ASN A 249 5.25 -12.57 2.06
C ASN A 249 5.17 -12.25 3.57
N VAL A 250 4.01 -11.75 3.98
CA VAL A 250 3.67 -11.47 5.38
C VAL A 250 3.14 -12.70 6.13
N GLY A 251 3.15 -13.88 5.50
CA GLY A 251 2.79 -15.17 6.08
C GLY A 251 3.99 -15.89 6.70
N THR A 252 3.95 -17.23 6.68
CA THR A 252 5.11 -18.07 6.97
C THR A 252 5.74 -18.55 5.65
N PRO A 253 6.95 -19.10 5.69
CA PRO A 253 7.56 -19.64 4.48
C PRO A 253 6.76 -20.81 3.86
N GLU A 254 6.11 -21.65 4.69
CA GLU A 254 5.35 -22.83 4.23
C GLU A 254 3.91 -22.49 3.83
N ILE A 255 3.36 -21.39 4.38
CA ILE A 255 2.03 -20.88 4.05
C ILE A 255 2.15 -19.39 3.71
N PRO A 256 2.65 -19.07 2.50
CA PRO A 256 2.82 -17.69 2.08
C PRO A 256 1.52 -16.90 2.10
N LYS A 257 1.63 -15.61 2.42
CA LYS A 257 0.55 -14.64 2.29
C LYS A 257 1.12 -13.33 1.77
N LEU A 258 0.74 -12.95 0.56
CA LEU A 258 1.21 -11.72 -0.05
C LEU A 258 0.54 -10.47 0.52
N SER A 259 1.33 -9.40 0.70
CA SER A 259 0.88 -8.06 1.05
C SER A 259 0.13 -7.38 -0.10
N SER A 260 -0.38 -6.17 0.13
CA SER A 260 -0.69 -5.26 -0.99
C SER A 260 0.61 -4.90 -1.72
N PRO A 261 0.55 -4.68 -3.05
CA PRO A 261 1.74 -4.37 -3.83
C PRO A 261 2.33 -3.01 -3.48
N THR A 262 3.66 -2.92 -3.55
CA THR A 262 4.40 -1.65 -3.59
C THR A 262 5.07 -1.50 -4.95
N THR A 263 4.85 -0.37 -5.61
CA THR A 263 5.50 -0.08 -6.90
C THR A 263 6.92 0.44 -6.67
N LEU A 264 7.89 -0.06 -7.44
CA LEU A 264 9.26 0.47 -7.46
C LEU A 264 9.26 1.94 -7.89
N ARG A 265 10.30 2.71 -7.54
CA ARG A 265 10.33 4.18 -7.67
C ARG A 265 11.60 4.68 -8.33
N TRP A 266 11.50 5.84 -8.98
CA TRP A 266 12.69 6.56 -9.46
C TRP A 266 13.34 7.33 -8.31
N ALA A 267 14.64 7.15 -8.13
CA ALA A 267 15.46 7.82 -7.12
C ALA A 267 15.77 9.28 -7.51
N ASP A 268 15.95 9.54 -8.81
CA ASP A 268 16.38 10.82 -9.39
C ASP A 268 15.21 11.65 -9.95
N GLN A 269 14.11 11.01 -10.36
CA GLN A 269 12.91 11.68 -10.89
C GLN A 269 11.76 11.74 -9.87
N GLY A 270 11.80 10.90 -8.83
CA GLY A 270 10.66 10.67 -7.95
C GLY A 270 9.49 9.93 -8.63
N GLY A 271 8.42 9.70 -7.88
CA GLY A 271 7.24 8.98 -8.38
C GLY A 271 7.45 7.47 -8.56
N ALA A 272 6.57 6.83 -9.33
CA ALA A 272 6.63 5.40 -9.63
C ALA A 272 7.54 5.14 -10.83
N LEU A 273 8.37 4.09 -10.72
CA LEU A 273 9.21 3.60 -11.80
C LEU A 273 8.33 3.10 -12.95
N ASN A 274 8.58 3.60 -14.15
CA ASN A 274 7.81 3.26 -15.33
C ASN A 274 8.72 3.16 -16.57
N LEU A 275 8.93 1.95 -17.06
CA LEU A 275 9.78 1.66 -18.21
C LEU A 275 9.06 1.68 -19.56
N ARG A 276 7.75 2.00 -19.60
CA ARG A 276 6.89 1.81 -20.79
C ARG A 276 7.47 2.45 -22.05
N SER A 277 7.89 3.71 -21.92
CA SER A 277 8.45 4.48 -23.03
C SER A 277 9.81 3.97 -23.50
N LEU A 278 10.54 3.27 -22.62
CA LEU A 278 11.86 2.71 -22.91
C LEU A 278 11.74 1.32 -23.54
N ASN A 279 10.88 0.45 -23.00
CA ASN A 279 10.81 -0.97 -23.35
C ASN A 279 9.69 -1.34 -24.33
N GLY A 280 8.85 -0.36 -24.70
CA GLY A 280 7.79 -0.54 -25.69
C GLY A 280 6.59 -1.34 -25.18
N ASP A 281 6.27 -1.19 -23.88
CA ASP A 281 5.40 -2.06 -23.06
C ASP A 281 6.12 -3.32 -22.53
N ASP A 282 5.48 -3.95 -21.54
CA ASP A 282 5.87 -5.18 -20.82
C ASP A 282 7.26 -5.13 -20.16
N THR A 283 7.30 -5.24 -18.83
CA THR A 283 8.57 -5.42 -18.09
C THR A 283 8.84 -6.88 -17.83
N THR A 284 10.11 -7.27 -17.97
CA THR A 284 10.60 -8.62 -17.65
C THR A 284 11.73 -8.52 -16.62
N PRO A 285 11.41 -8.11 -15.38
CA PRO A 285 12.42 -7.74 -14.40
C PRO A 285 13.24 -8.96 -13.92
N ASP A 286 14.52 -8.73 -13.72
CA ASP A 286 15.40 -9.50 -12.85
C ASP A 286 16.46 -8.57 -12.22
N PHE A 287 17.25 -9.10 -11.30
CA PHE A 287 18.03 -8.30 -10.37
C PHE A 287 19.47 -8.79 -10.25
N VAL A 288 20.42 -7.86 -10.28
CA VAL A 288 21.85 -8.14 -10.12
C VAL A 288 22.58 -6.85 -9.72
N ASP A 289 23.65 -6.94 -8.94
CA ASP A 289 24.53 -5.80 -8.65
C ASP A 289 25.48 -5.58 -9.85
N ILE A 290 25.12 -4.68 -10.77
CA ILE A 290 25.90 -4.39 -11.99
C ILE A 290 27.10 -3.53 -11.65
N ASN A 291 26.93 -2.52 -10.79
CA ASN A 291 28.01 -1.57 -10.48
C ASN A 291 28.94 -2.05 -9.35
N GLN A 292 28.58 -3.15 -8.67
CA GLN A 292 29.31 -3.77 -7.56
C GLN A 292 29.40 -2.87 -6.32
N ASP A 293 28.36 -2.10 -6.05
CA ASP A 293 28.28 -1.21 -4.88
C ASP A 293 27.58 -1.85 -3.66
N GLY A 294 27.09 -3.08 -3.80
CA GLY A 294 26.38 -3.80 -2.76
C GLY A 294 24.87 -3.53 -2.72
N VAL A 295 24.35 -2.63 -3.54
CA VAL A 295 22.92 -2.40 -3.74
C VAL A 295 22.49 -3.09 -5.04
N ILE A 296 21.41 -3.85 -4.98
CA ILE A 296 20.94 -4.62 -6.13
C ILE A 296 20.32 -3.71 -7.19
N ASP A 297 20.78 -3.84 -8.44
CA ASP A 297 20.24 -3.13 -9.59
C ASP A 297 19.10 -3.89 -10.27
N LEU A 298 18.26 -3.15 -11.00
CA LEU A 298 17.18 -3.69 -11.81
C LEU A 298 17.63 -3.84 -13.26
N VAL A 299 17.35 -4.99 -13.86
CA VAL A 299 17.45 -5.23 -15.30
C VAL A 299 16.10 -5.68 -15.82
N SER A 300 15.65 -5.09 -16.92
CA SER A 300 14.41 -5.49 -17.56
C SER A 300 14.57 -5.52 -19.07
N GLY A 301 14.12 -6.61 -19.69
CA GLY A 301 13.76 -6.61 -21.10
C GLY A 301 12.42 -5.92 -21.36
N GLY A 302 11.99 -5.98 -22.61
CA GLY A 302 10.61 -5.66 -22.97
C GLY A 302 10.25 -5.99 -24.40
N LYS A 303 9.06 -5.55 -24.80
CA LYS A 303 8.45 -5.90 -26.08
C LYS A 303 9.27 -5.48 -27.29
N ASN A 304 10.00 -4.37 -27.19
CA ASN A 304 10.80 -3.81 -28.29
C ASN A 304 12.15 -4.51 -28.54
N GLY A 305 12.47 -5.58 -27.80
CA GLY A 305 13.72 -6.32 -28.00
C GLY A 305 14.93 -5.73 -27.28
N ARG A 306 14.76 -4.67 -26.48
CA ARG A 306 15.85 -4.02 -25.75
C ARG A 306 15.91 -4.47 -24.31
N VAL A 307 17.10 -4.36 -23.73
CA VAL A 307 17.37 -4.60 -22.31
C VAL A 307 17.84 -3.31 -21.66
N PHE A 308 17.27 -2.96 -20.51
CA PHE A 308 17.60 -1.77 -19.74
C PHE A 308 18.10 -2.15 -18.35
N GLY A 309 19.15 -1.48 -17.89
CA GLY A 309 19.66 -1.53 -16.52
C GLY A 309 19.38 -0.22 -15.79
N SER A 310 19.09 -0.30 -14.51
CA SER A 310 18.71 0.83 -13.65
C SER A 310 19.36 0.62 -12.29
N GLN A 311 20.24 1.54 -11.90
CA GLN A 311 21.07 1.38 -10.71
C GLN A 311 20.22 1.49 -9.44
N GLY A 312 20.36 0.56 -8.52
CA GLY A 312 19.72 0.60 -7.21
C GLY A 312 20.33 1.71 -6.37
N VAL A 313 19.47 2.45 -5.65
CA VAL A 313 19.93 3.46 -4.69
C VAL A 313 19.52 3.01 -3.30
N GLY A 314 20.53 2.75 -2.46
CA GLY A 314 20.33 2.30 -1.09
C GLY A 314 19.97 3.44 -0.15
N VAL A 315 19.46 3.08 1.03
CA VAL A 315 19.15 4.06 2.10
C VAL A 315 20.38 4.88 2.51
N THR A 316 21.56 4.25 2.54
CA THR A 316 22.82 4.91 2.88
C THR A 316 23.30 5.87 1.80
N ASP A 317 22.97 5.61 0.53
CA ASP A 317 23.33 6.50 -0.58
C ASP A 317 22.47 7.77 -0.54
N HIS A 318 21.15 7.62 -0.34
CA HIS A 318 20.27 8.76 -0.10
C HIS A 318 20.72 9.61 1.09
N LEU A 319 21.09 8.98 2.21
CA LEU A 319 21.60 9.69 3.39
C LEU A 319 22.91 10.42 3.09
N ARG A 320 23.87 9.77 2.44
CA ARG A 320 25.18 10.36 2.09
C ARG A 320 25.00 11.54 1.13
N GLN A 321 24.12 11.42 0.15
CA GLN A 321 23.80 12.48 -0.80
C GLN A 321 23.12 13.67 -0.12
N LEU A 322 22.18 13.42 0.80
CA LEU A 322 21.57 14.47 1.61
C LEU A 322 22.61 15.17 2.52
N GLN A 323 23.48 14.42 3.19
CA GLN A 323 24.56 14.96 4.00
C GLN A 323 25.50 15.87 3.18
N ALA A 324 25.90 15.42 1.99
CA ALA A 324 26.73 16.19 1.08
C ALA A 324 26.03 17.48 0.65
N LEU A 325 24.74 17.39 0.29
CA LEU A 325 23.94 18.55 -0.13
C LEU A 325 23.81 19.59 0.99
N LEU A 326 23.48 19.16 2.22
CA LEU A 326 23.37 20.04 3.38
C LEU A 326 24.71 20.68 3.77
N LYS A 327 25.82 19.98 3.53
CA LYS A 327 27.17 20.54 3.75
C LYS A 327 27.50 21.63 2.72
N VAL A 328 27.09 21.46 1.47
CA VAL A 328 27.28 22.47 0.41
C VAL A 328 26.33 23.66 0.60
N HIS A 329 25.11 23.43 1.08
CA HIS A 329 24.09 24.45 1.30
C HIS A 329 23.67 24.51 2.78
N PRO A 330 24.54 24.98 3.69
CA PRO A 330 24.25 24.93 5.11
C PRO A 330 23.08 25.81 5.53
N THR A 331 22.81 26.92 4.83
CA THR A 331 21.75 27.89 5.17
C THR A 331 20.86 28.32 4.00
N GLU A 332 21.26 28.05 2.75
CA GLU A 332 20.62 28.56 1.53
C GLU A 332 19.73 27.58 0.76
N LEU A 333 19.69 26.29 1.16
CA LEU A 333 18.96 25.25 0.44
C LEU A 333 17.47 25.59 0.21
N GLY A 334 16.81 26.19 1.20
CA GLY A 334 15.40 26.58 1.10
C GLY A 334 15.12 27.59 -0.03
N ASN A 335 16.02 28.56 -0.23
CA ASN A 335 15.91 29.53 -1.32
C ASN A 335 16.18 28.83 -2.67
N LYS A 336 17.21 27.98 -2.73
CA LYS A 336 17.55 27.26 -3.96
C LYS A 336 16.44 26.31 -4.44
N MET A 337 15.80 25.59 -3.52
CA MET A 337 14.64 24.76 -3.87
C MET A 337 13.43 25.56 -4.38
N ALA A 338 13.35 26.87 -4.08
CA ALA A 338 12.28 27.72 -4.60
C ALA A 338 12.46 28.01 -6.10
N ASP A 339 13.70 28.13 -6.55
CA ASP A 339 14.04 28.49 -7.94
C ASP A 339 14.42 27.28 -8.82
N ASP A 340 14.78 26.15 -8.22
CA ASP A 340 15.27 24.96 -8.91
C ASP A 340 14.39 23.73 -8.62
N ASP A 341 13.51 23.42 -9.59
CA ASP A 341 12.60 22.29 -9.55
C ASP A 341 13.32 20.93 -9.49
N ALA A 342 14.47 20.80 -10.17
CA ALA A 342 15.22 19.57 -10.18
C ALA A 342 15.88 19.32 -8.82
N LEU A 343 16.53 20.34 -8.25
CA LEU A 343 17.08 20.27 -6.90
C LEU A 343 16.00 19.98 -5.86
N ARG A 344 14.83 20.63 -5.98
CA ARG A 344 13.69 20.36 -5.10
C ARG A 344 13.23 18.90 -5.21
N GLY A 345 13.08 18.38 -6.42
CA GLY A 345 12.76 16.97 -6.67
C GLY A 345 13.77 16.02 -6.02
N ILE A 346 15.06 16.30 -6.17
CA ILE A 346 16.16 15.54 -5.56
C ILE A 346 16.05 15.53 -4.02
N CYS A 347 15.83 16.70 -3.40
CA CYS A 347 15.74 16.81 -1.93
C CYS A 347 14.61 15.96 -1.35
N PHE A 348 13.41 16.05 -1.94
CA PHE A 348 12.27 15.26 -1.50
C PHE A 348 12.39 13.80 -1.91
N GLY A 349 13.06 13.51 -3.03
CA GLY A 349 13.42 12.17 -3.48
C GLY A 349 14.29 11.45 -2.46
N PHE A 350 15.30 12.11 -1.88
CA PHE A 350 16.13 11.53 -0.82
C PHE A 350 15.29 11.15 0.41
N LEU A 351 14.45 12.06 0.90
CA LEU A 351 13.62 11.77 2.08
C LEU A 351 12.57 10.68 1.79
N GLY A 352 11.92 10.73 0.63
CA GLY A 352 10.96 9.70 0.22
C GLY A 352 11.59 8.33 -0.01
N GLY A 353 12.80 8.28 -0.58
CA GLY A 353 13.58 7.06 -0.74
C GLY A 353 13.98 6.46 0.60
N MET A 354 14.43 7.28 1.55
CA MET A 354 14.72 6.83 2.92
C MET A 354 13.46 6.39 3.67
N GLN A 355 12.34 7.09 3.55
CA GLN A 355 11.06 6.67 4.12
C GLN A 355 10.67 5.27 3.61
N SER A 356 10.73 5.07 2.29
CA SER A 356 10.42 3.79 1.64
C SER A 356 11.33 2.68 2.14
N ALA A 357 12.65 2.91 2.17
CA ALA A 357 13.62 1.90 2.59
C ALA A 357 13.50 1.55 4.09
N LEU A 358 13.28 2.54 4.96
CA LEU A 358 13.18 2.31 6.41
C LEU A 358 11.87 1.62 6.82
N THR A 359 10.85 1.63 5.95
CA THR A 359 9.53 1.01 6.19
C THR A 359 9.30 -0.28 5.41
N SER A 360 10.16 -0.61 4.44
CA SER A 360 10.01 -1.79 3.57
C SER A 360 10.44 -3.11 4.21
N GLY A 361 11.23 -3.07 5.28
CA GLY A 361 11.90 -4.25 5.85
C GLY A 361 13.15 -4.68 5.09
N LEU A 362 13.55 -3.97 4.01
CA LEU A 362 14.73 -4.30 3.19
C LEU A 362 16.07 -3.96 3.86
N VAL A 363 16.06 -3.05 4.82
CA VAL A 363 17.28 -2.55 5.44
C VAL A 363 17.60 -3.39 6.68
N PRO A 364 18.75 -4.07 6.74
CA PRO A 364 19.18 -4.81 7.93
C PRO A 364 19.12 -3.95 9.19
N GLU A 365 18.65 -4.53 10.30
CA GLU A 365 18.30 -3.76 11.51
C GLU A 365 19.47 -2.91 12.05
N GLU A 366 20.71 -3.43 11.99
CA GLU A 366 21.89 -2.67 12.42
C GLU A 366 22.11 -1.41 11.56
N GLN A 367 22.05 -1.56 10.22
CA GLN A 367 22.17 -0.46 9.28
C GLN A 367 21.00 0.51 9.42
N ARG A 368 19.79 0.00 9.59
CA ARG A 368 18.57 0.79 9.83
C ARG A 368 18.72 1.67 11.06
N GLN A 369 19.18 1.12 12.19
CA GLN A 369 19.42 1.88 13.41
C GLN A 369 20.54 2.92 13.25
N GLN A 370 21.58 2.61 12.46
CA GLN A 370 22.64 3.58 12.15
C GLN A 370 22.12 4.76 11.31
N VAL A 371 21.37 4.49 10.24
CA VAL A 371 20.75 5.53 9.41
C VAL A 371 19.83 6.42 10.25
N ILE A 372 19.02 5.85 11.13
CA ILE A 372 18.14 6.61 12.02
C ILE A 372 18.97 7.54 12.92
N ARG A 373 20.06 7.05 13.55
CA ARG A 373 20.95 7.89 14.37
C ARG A 373 21.58 9.04 13.57
N ASP A 374 21.94 8.79 12.32
CA ASP A 374 22.54 9.80 11.45
C ASP A 374 21.53 10.85 10.98
N LEU A 375 20.29 10.44 10.66
CA LEU A 375 19.19 11.37 10.41
C LEU A 375 18.89 12.24 11.63
N GLN A 376 18.87 11.66 12.83
CA GLN A 376 18.71 12.44 14.07
C GLN A 376 19.85 13.43 14.25
N THR A 377 21.08 13.06 13.87
CA THR A 377 22.24 13.95 13.89
C THR A 377 22.08 15.11 12.92
N LEU A 378 21.53 14.88 11.72
CA LEU A 378 21.20 15.94 10.77
C LEU A 378 20.17 16.93 11.34
N VAL A 379 19.12 16.46 12.03
CA VAL A 379 18.15 17.36 12.66
C VAL A 379 18.81 18.24 13.74
N ARG A 380 19.79 17.70 14.48
CA ARG A 380 20.56 18.48 15.48
C ARG A 380 21.51 19.48 14.83
N GLN A 381 22.16 19.12 13.72
CA GLN A 381 23.13 19.96 13.01
C GLN A 381 22.47 21.09 12.19
N TYR A 382 21.31 20.81 11.58
CA TYR A 382 20.59 21.76 10.72
C TYR A 382 19.19 22.07 11.27
N PRO A 383 19.09 22.63 12.50
CA PRO A 383 17.80 22.85 13.14
C PRO A 383 16.93 23.86 12.39
N HIS A 384 17.52 24.81 11.67
CA HIS A 384 16.80 25.78 10.83
C HIS A 384 16.14 25.14 9.61
N TYR A 385 16.50 23.92 9.22
CA TYR A 385 15.77 23.15 8.20
C TYR A 385 14.78 22.16 8.81
N PHE A 386 15.13 21.52 9.91
CA PHE A 386 14.41 20.33 10.37
C PHE A 386 13.73 20.46 11.73
N LYS A 387 13.86 21.56 12.46
CA LYS A 387 13.04 21.78 13.66
C LYS A 387 11.76 22.51 13.32
N ARG A 388 10.73 22.21 14.11
CA ARG A 388 9.44 22.89 14.09
C ARG A 388 9.65 24.38 14.39
N GLN A 389 9.26 25.22 13.46
CA GLN A 389 9.36 26.67 13.54
C GLN A 389 8.41 27.33 12.53
N LYS A 390 8.35 28.66 12.55
CA LYS A 390 7.70 29.47 11.53
C LYS A 390 8.68 29.73 10.38
N PHE A 391 8.39 29.24 9.19
CA PHE A 391 9.16 29.51 7.98
C PHE A 391 8.59 30.71 7.21
N ASP A 392 9.49 31.46 6.56
CA ASP A 392 9.15 32.52 5.61
C ASP A 392 8.73 31.88 4.28
N LEU A 393 7.43 31.90 3.99
CA LEU A 393 6.86 31.25 2.81
C LEU A 393 7.14 32.01 1.50
N GLU A 394 7.50 33.29 1.57
CA GLU A 394 7.85 34.06 0.37
C GLU A 394 9.26 33.70 -0.11
N LYS A 395 10.19 33.47 0.82
CA LYS A 395 11.59 33.13 0.49
C LYS A 395 11.84 31.63 0.41
N THR A 396 11.21 30.86 1.29
CA THR A 396 11.48 29.43 1.49
C THR A 396 10.20 28.60 1.46
N PRO A 397 9.39 28.70 0.39
CA PRO A 397 8.05 28.11 0.31
C PRO A 397 7.99 26.60 0.56
N HIS A 398 9.09 25.87 0.33
CA HIS A 398 9.14 24.41 0.47
C HIS A 398 9.71 23.89 1.80
N LEU A 399 10.32 24.76 2.62
CA LEU A 399 10.93 24.32 3.89
C LEU A 399 9.92 23.73 4.89
N PRO A 400 8.67 24.22 5.03
CA PRO A 400 7.70 23.56 5.90
C PRO A 400 7.45 22.09 5.54
N SER A 401 7.27 21.80 4.24
CA SER A 401 7.06 20.43 3.75
C SER A 401 8.33 19.58 3.90
N PHE A 402 9.50 20.17 3.65
CA PHE A 402 10.78 19.47 3.76
C PHE A 402 11.08 19.06 5.21
N ALA A 403 10.86 19.97 6.17
CA ALA A 403 10.95 19.69 7.60
C ALA A 403 9.96 18.59 8.02
N ALA A 404 8.70 18.73 7.59
CA ALA A 404 7.65 17.77 7.90
C ALA A 404 7.94 16.36 7.36
N GLN A 405 8.45 16.27 6.13
CA GLN A 405 8.83 14.99 5.54
C GLN A 405 9.95 14.31 6.35
N MET A 406 10.94 15.07 6.84
CA MET A 406 11.97 14.52 7.75
C MET A 406 11.37 13.98 9.05
N TRP A 407 10.37 14.67 9.63
CA TRP A 407 9.69 14.17 10.83
C TRP A 407 8.96 12.87 10.57
N ILE A 408 8.27 12.76 9.43
CA ILE A 408 7.54 11.55 9.04
C ILE A 408 8.51 10.40 8.77
N VAL A 409 9.63 10.64 8.07
CA VAL A 409 10.70 9.64 7.90
C VAL A 409 11.15 9.09 9.26
N LEU A 410 11.46 9.96 10.21
CA LEU A 410 11.90 9.54 11.55
C LEU A 410 10.80 8.87 12.37
N PHE A 411 9.55 9.28 12.17
CA PHE A 411 8.39 8.72 12.85
C PHE A 411 8.10 7.30 12.39
N GLU A 412 7.94 7.11 11.08
CA GLU A 412 7.64 5.82 10.46
C GLU A 412 8.83 4.86 10.46
N ALA A 413 10.06 5.40 10.57
CA ALA A 413 11.26 4.58 10.68
C ALA A 413 11.32 3.77 11.97
N ASN A 414 10.38 3.85 12.92
CA ASN A 414 10.28 2.95 14.05
C ASN A 414 8.81 2.59 14.36
N PRO A 415 8.54 1.46 15.05
CA PRO A 415 7.20 1.15 15.51
C PRO A 415 6.62 2.30 16.34
N ASP A 416 5.33 2.57 16.14
CA ASP A 416 4.64 3.65 16.84
C ASP A 416 4.57 3.36 18.36
N SER A 417 5.40 4.05 19.15
CA SER A 417 5.53 3.86 20.59
C SER A 417 5.68 5.19 21.32
N LEU A 418 5.31 5.23 22.61
CA LEU A 418 5.47 6.42 23.45
C LEU A 418 6.93 6.92 23.45
N GLN A 419 7.89 6.00 23.48
CA GLN A 419 9.32 6.31 23.45
C GLN A 419 9.71 7.01 22.15
N ASN A 420 9.33 6.44 21.01
CA ASN A 420 9.69 6.98 19.69
C ASN A 420 9.02 8.33 19.43
N ARG A 421 7.74 8.47 19.80
CA ARG A 421 7.03 9.76 19.74
C ARG A 421 7.70 10.84 20.59
N THR A 422 8.12 10.47 21.80
CA THR A 422 8.80 11.38 22.74
C THR A 422 10.15 11.82 22.18
N GLN A 423 10.94 10.87 21.66
CA GLN A 423 12.23 11.14 21.04
C GLN A 423 12.10 12.08 19.84
N LEU A 424 11.14 11.83 18.95
CA LEU A 424 10.88 12.71 17.81
C LEU A 424 10.44 14.10 18.27
N ALA A 425 9.54 14.18 19.26
CA ALA A 425 9.06 15.44 19.80
C ALA A 425 10.20 16.30 20.36
N ASP A 426 11.10 15.70 21.15
CA ASP A 426 12.27 16.38 21.73
C ASP A 426 13.26 16.82 20.64
N LEU A 427 13.52 15.94 19.68
CA LEU A 427 14.47 16.16 18.60
C LEU A 427 14.03 17.29 17.66
N ALA A 428 12.79 17.23 17.17
CA ALA A 428 12.24 18.17 16.21
C ALA A 428 11.64 19.43 16.87
N GLY A 429 11.60 19.50 18.19
CA GLY A 429 11.17 20.70 18.93
C GLY A 429 9.65 20.86 19.03
N PHE A 430 8.89 19.77 19.10
CA PHE A 430 7.46 19.81 19.42
C PHE A 430 7.27 20.12 20.90
N LYS A 431 6.53 21.19 21.18
CA LYS A 431 6.22 21.69 22.53
C LYS A 431 4.71 21.84 22.72
N ASP A 432 4.29 21.91 23.98
CA ASP A 432 2.92 22.20 24.39
C ASP A 432 1.88 21.32 23.66
N GLY A 433 0.78 21.89 23.17
CA GLY A 433 -0.26 21.13 22.48
C GLY A 433 0.25 20.34 21.26
N TYR A 434 1.29 20.82 20.57
CA TYR A 434 1.88 20.07 19.45
C TYR A 434 2.61 18.81 19.93
N ARG A 435 3.24 18.88 21.10
CA ARG A 435 3.82 17.70 21.77
C ARG A 435 2.72 16.74 22.18
N ASP A 436 1.63 17.24 22.74
CA ASP A 436 0.51 16.39 23.16
C ASP A 436 -0.11 15.62 22.00
N LEU A 437 -0.33 16.27 20.86
CA LEU A 437 -0.79 15.61 19.63
C LEU A 437 0.17 14.47 19.23
N LEU A 438 1.48 14.72 19.22
CA LEU A 438 2.44 13.69 18.82
C LEU A 438 2.59 12.58 19.86
N VAL A 439 2.90 12.92 21.11
CA VAL A 439 3.25 11.96 22.16
C VAL A 439 2.05 11.13 22.60
N LYS A 440 0.89 11.76 22.82
CA LYS A 440 -0.29 11.05 23.32
C LYS A 440 -1.04 10.33 22.19
N LEU A 441 -1.15 10.97 21.03
CA LEU A 441 -2.05 10.50 19.96
C LEU A 441 -1.32 9.92 18.74
N GLY A 442 -0.01 10.17 18.59
CA GLY A 442 0.76 9.76 17.42
C GLY A 442 0.53 10.67 16.21
N ILE A 443 0.18 11.95 16.43
CA ILE A 443 -0.15 12.91 15.38
C ILE A 443 0.94 13.96 15.18
N ILE A 444 1.44 14.07 13.96
CA ILE A 444 2.27 15.19 13.51
C ILE A 444 1.36 16.27 12.91
N PHE A 445 1.21 17.40 13.60
CA PHE A 445 0.42 18.53 13.12
C PHE A 445 1.28 19.55 12.35
N ILE A 446 0.97 19.76 11.07
CA ILE A 446 1.80 20.46 10.08
C ILE A 446 1.04 21.67 9.54
N ASP A 447 1.41 22.84 10.06
CA ASP A 447 0.62 24.07 9.96
C ASP A 447 1.52 25.33 9.81
N ASN A 448 2.83 25.12 9.61
CA ASN A 448 3.86 26.16 9.64
C ASN A 448 3.84 26.99 10.93
N HIS A 449 3.59 26.36 12.09
CA HIS A 449 3.57 27.01 13.41
C HIS A 449 2.64 28.23 13.45
N THR A 450 1.44 28.08 12.88
CA THR A 450 0.46 29.17 12.70
C THR A 450 -0.71 29.05 13.66
N ALA A 451 -1.09 27.82 14.03
CA ALA A 451 -2.20 27.60 14.94
C ALA A 451 -1.91 28.18 16.33
N THR A 452 -2.92 28.77 16.94
CA THR A 452 -2.82 29.26 18.31
C THR A 452 -2.75 28.10 19.31
N ALA A 453 -2.17 28.34 20.49
CA ALA A 453 -2.15 27.34 21.56
C ALA A 453 -3.57 26.85 21.91
N GLU A 454 -4.56 27.74 21.86
CA GLU A 454 -5.96 27.39 22.09
C GLU A 454 -6.48 26.42 21.04
N GLN A 455 -6.27 26.69 19.74
CA GLN A 455 -6.68 25.77 18.66
C GLN A 455 -6.12 24.37 18.90
N VAL A 456 -4.81 24.27 19.13
CA VAL A 456 -4.14 22.98 19.32
C VAL A 456 -4.65 22.27 20.57
N ASN A 457 -4.87 22.98 21.68
CA ASN A 457 -5.43 22.39 22.90
C ASN A 457 -6.86 21.86 22.70
N LYS A 458 -7.71 22.56 21.93
CA LYS A 458 -9.05 22.07 21.59
C LYS A 458 -8.98 20.84 20.67
N MET A 459 -8.03 20.81 19.72
CA MET A 459 -7.76 19.62 18.88
C MET A 459 -7.39 18.41 19.73
N VAL A 460 -6.42 18.55 20.65
CA VAL A 460 -6.01 17.48 21.58
C VAL A 460 -7.22 16.94 22.33
N LYS A 461 -8.01 17.84 22.94
CA LYS A 461 -9.19 17.45 23.74
C LYS A 461 -10.23 16.67 22.91
N LEU A 462 -10.50 17.11 21.69
CA LEU A 462 -11.43 16.42 20.80
C LEU A 462 -10.91 15.03 20.43
N LEU A 463 -9.66 14.92 20.02
CA LEU A 463 -9.10 13.64 19.56
C LEU A 463 -8.90 12.63 20.69
N GLU A 464 -8.46 13.07 21.88
CA GLU A 464 -8.39 12.23 23.09
C GLU A 464 -9.77 11.75 23.55
N SER A 465 -10.82 12.53 23.26
CA SER A 465 -12.16 12.13 23.64
C SER A 465 -12.70 10.96 22.81
N MET A 466 -12.21 10.77 21.59
CA MET A 466 -12.57 9.66 20.70
C MET A 466 -11.79 8.38 21.08
N PRO A 467 -12.38 7.18 21.00
CA PRO A 467 -11.63 5.95 21.20
C PRO A 467 -10.51 5.81 20.17
N ARG A 468 -9.25 5.59 20.59
CA ARG A 468 -8.10 5.60 19.65
C ARG A 468 -8.19 4.52 18.56
N ALA A 469 -8.86 3.41 18.82
CA ALA A 469 -8.97 2.28 17.88
C ALA A 469 -10.02 2.49 16.76
N VAL A 470 -10.79 3.60 16.77
CA VAL A 470 -11.81 3.87 15.73
C VAL A 470 -11.34 4.76 14.59
N TRP A 471 -10.14 5.34 14.67
CA TRP A 471 -9.54 6.18 13.63
C TRP A 471 -8.03 5.94 13.57
N ASP A 472 -7.41 6.20 12.43
CA ASP A 472 -5.95 6.12 12.26
C ASP A 472 -5.49 7.25 11.35
N VAL A 473 -4.96 8.29 11.99
CA VAL A 473 -4.46 9.50 11.34
C VAL A 473 -3.13 9.84 11.97
N GLU A 474 -2.10 9.88 11.14
CA GLU A 474 -0.73 10.17 11.55
C GLU A 474 -0.38 11.65 11.31
N THR A 475 -0.87 12.23 10.23
CA THR A 475 -0.63 13.64 9.92
C THR A 475 -1.92 14.44 9.84
N ILE A 476 -1.89 15.64 10.41
CA ILE A 476 -2.92 16.66 10.16
C ILE A 476 -2.21 17.83 9.50
N THR A 477 -2.70 18.25 8.34
CA THR A 477 -2.15 19.39 7.60
C THR A 477 -3.14 20.56 7.57
N VAL A 478 -2.62 21.78 7.51
CA VAL A 478 -3.41 22.97 7.17
C VAL A 478 -2.83 23.62 5.93
N ARG A 479 -3.17 23.09 4.75
CA ARG A 479 -2.57 23.51 3.47
C ARG A 479 -2.56 25.02 3.25
N GLY A 480 -3.63 25.71 3.65
CA GLY A 480 -3.72 27.18 3.51
C GLY A 480 -2.67 27.96 4.32
N TRP A 481 -2.06 27.35 5.34
CA TRP A 481 -0.98 27.95 6.13
C TRP A 481 0.42 27.47 5.70
N LEU A 482 0.52 26.53 4.76
CA LEU A 482 1.78 26.03 4.20
C LEU A 482 2.20 26.75 2.90
N GLY A 483 1.30 27.57 2.33
CA GLY A 483 1.57 28.35 1.11
C GLY A 483 1.59 27.53 -0.17
N ASP A 484 1.90 28.20 -1.29
CA ASP A 484 1.89 27.58 -2.63
C ASP A 484 3.00 26.54 -2.82
N GLY A 485 4.08 26.61 -2.03
CA GLY A 485 5.15 25.61 -2.06
C GLY A 485 4.65 24.19 -1.78
N PHE A 486 3.64 24.02 -0.92
CA PHE A 486 3.02 22.73 -0.65
C PHE A 486 2.25 22.19 -1.87
N LYS A 487 1.67 23.06 -2.70
CA LYS A 487 0.95 22.63 -3.92
C LYS A 487 1.92 22.07 -4.96
N GLN A 488 3.14 22.61 -5.00
CA GLN A 488 4.19 22.12 -5.89
C GLN A 488 4.86 20.85 -5.36
N GLN A 489 5.00 20.75 -4.03
CA GLN A 489 5.60 19.58 -3.37
C GLN A 489 4.93 19.30 -2.03
N GLY A 490 4.13 18.25 -2.00
CA GLY A 490 3.45 17.78 -0.79
C GLY A 490 4.36 16.97 0.14
N ILE A 491 3.73 16.32 1.11
CA ILE A 491 4.33 15.35 2.02
C ILE A 491 3.73 13.96 1.75
N SER A 492 4.50 12.92 2.04
CA SER A 492 4.06 11.52 2.02
C SER A 492 4.10 10.97 3.42
N SER A 493 2.97 10.44 3.88
CA SER A 493 2.79 9.77 5.17
C SER A 493 1.80 8.63 4.98
N ARG A 494 1.85 7.64 5.87
CA ARG A 494 0.99 6.45 5.87
C ARG A 494 -0.50 6.79 5.92
N THR A 495 -0.90 7.74 6.76
CA THR A 495 -2.28 8.27 6.84
C THR A 495 -2.24 9.76 7.14
N GLY A 496 -3.19 10.51 6.59
CA GLY A 496 -3.24 11.95 6.82
C GLY A 496 -4.54 12.59 6.42
N VAL A 497 -4.83 13.71 7.06
CA VAL A 497 -5.98 14.56 6.73
C VAL A 497 -5.56 16.01 6.55
N ASN A 498 -6.40 16.80 5.87
CA ASN A 498 -6.21 18.23 5.73
C ASN A 498 -7.42 18.98 6.26
N ILE A 499 -7.21 19.92 7.18
CA ILE A 499 -8.24 20.83 7.65
C ILE A 499 -8.07 22.22 7.00
N PHE A 500 -9.09 23.08 7.15
CA PHE A 500 -9.07 24.42 6.58
C PHE A 500 -8.29 25.42 7.44
N SER A 501 -7.68 26.40 6.77
CA SER A 501 -7.03 27.56 7.38
C SER A 501 -8.07 28.56 7.91
N LEU A 502 -8.74 28.20 9.01
CA LEU A 502 -9.80 28.99 9.65
C LEU A 502 -9.43 29.36 11.08
N PRO A 503 -9.88 30.53 11.57
CA PRO A 503 -9.78 30.86 12.98
C PRO A 503 -10.78 30.05 13.81
N LEU A 504 -10.47 29.89 15.10
CA LEU A 504 -11.43 29.44 16.10
C LEU A 504 -12.50 30.53 16.33
N GLY A 505 -13.73 30.13 16.64
CA GLY A 505 -14.86 31.02 16.95
C GLY A 505 -15.86 31.21 15.80
N ARG A 506 -15.63 30.63 14.62
CA ARG A 506 -16.58 30.75 13.49
C ARG A 506 -17.77 29.83 13.73
N ALA A 507 -18.96 30.41 13.87
CA ALA A 507 -20.20 29.65 14.12
C ALA A 507 -20.81 29.04 12.84
N GLU A 508 -21.32 27.82 12.93
CA GLU A 508 -22.18 27.18 11.92
C GLU A 508 -23.33 26.41 12.60
N ASN A 509 -24.52 26.38 12.00
CA ASN A 509 -25.55 25.42 12.37
C ASN A 509 -25.30 24.09 11.66
N SER A 510 -24.83 23.09 12.39
CA SER A 510 -24.53 21.78 11.80
C SER A 510 -25.77 20.91 11.59
N PHE A 511 -26.96 21.38 11.97
CA PHE A 511 -28.23 20.64 11.88
C PHE A 511 -29.16 21.24 10.82
N PRO A 512 -30.07 20.44 10.23
CA PRO A 512 -31.08 20.94 9.31
C PRO A 512 -32.10 21.84 10.02
N ALA A 513 -32.89 22.57 9.25
CA ALA A 513 -33.85 23.55 9.78
C ALA A 513 -35.03 22.93 10.55
N ASP A 514 -35.33 21.65 10.30
CA ASP A 514 -36.35 20.86 11.00
C ASP A 514 -35.85 20.20 12.29
N ALA A 515 -34.61 20.49 12.72
CA ALA A 515 -34.14 20.02 14.02
C ALA A 515 -34.90 20.68 15.18
N PRO A 516 -35.14 19.96 16.30
CA PRO A 516 -35.86 20.50 17.47
C PRO A 516 -35.29 21.82 18.01
N ARG A 517 -33.98 22.03 17.81
CA ARG A 517 -33.27 23.28 18.10
C ARG A 517 -32.05 23.40 17.19
N ARG A 518 -31.46 24.60 17.12
CA ARG A 518 -30.21 24.83 16.39
C ARG A 518 -29.05 24.13 17.10
N GLY A 519 -28.21 23.43 16.34
CA GLY A 519 -26.94 22.86 16.81
C GLY A 519 -25.79 23.72 16.32
N ILE A 520 -25.52 24.82 17.04
CA ILE A 520 -24.45 25.76 16.68
C ILE A 520 -23.11 25.26 17.20
N THR A 521 -22.14 25.12 16.30
CA THR A 521 -20.78 24.64 16.57
C THR A 521 -19.72 25.58 16.02
N ASP A 522 -18.46 25.23 16.28
CA ASP A 522 -17.28 25.85 15.71
C ASP A 522 -16.84 25.17 14.40
N VAL A 523 -16.70 25.96 13.32
CA VAL A 523 -16.34 25.45 12.00
C VAL A 523 -14.94 24.82 11.99
N TYR A 524 -13.96 25.41 12.69
CA TYR A 524 -12.60 24.87 12.71
C TYR A 524 -12.57 23.47 13.33
N MET A 525 -13.26 23.31 14.47
CA MET A 525 -13.30 22.04 15.17
C MET A 525 -14.19 21.00 14.50
N ILE A 526 -15.31 21.41 13.89
CA ILE A 526 -16.18 20.45 13.21
C ILE A 526 -15.57 19.94 11.91
N CYS A 527 -14.82 20.78 11.19
CA CYS A 527 -14.02 20.32 10.06
C CYS A 527 -12.97 19.30 10.50
N LEU A 528 -12.30 19.49 11.65
CA LEU A 528 -11.40 18.45 12.17
C LEU A 528 -12.15 17.13 12.41
N ALA A 529 -13.30 17.16 13.09
CA ALA A 529 -14.09 15.96 13.35
C ALA A 529 -14.53 15.24 12.05
N HIS A 530 -14.92 16.02 11.04
CA HIS A 530 -15.30 15.54 9.71
C HIS A 530 -14.16 14.81 9.02
N GLU A 531 -12.99 15.45 8.95
CA GLU A 531 -11.83 14.92 8.25
C GLU A 531 -11.29 13.65 8.93
N ILE A 532 -11.30 13.60 10.27
CA ILE A 532 -10.98 12.38 11.02
C ILE A 532 -11.97 11.26 10.69
N ALA A 533 -13.26 11.58 10.49
CA ALA A 533 -14.29 10.59 10.21
C ALA A 533 -14.17 9.93 8.82
N HIS A 534 -13.48 10.53 7.85
CA HIS A 534 -13.08 9.81 6.63
C HIS A 534 -12.10 8.66 6.93
N ASN A 535 -11.30 8.78 8.00
CA ASN A 535 -10.37 7.75 8.48
C ASN A 535 -10.98 6.82 9.54
N MET A 536 -12.32 6.83 9.67
CA MET A 536 -13.07 5.98 10.58
C MET A 536 -13.69 4.79 9.83
N LEU A 537 -15.00 4.79 9.61
CA LEU A 537 -15.74 3.64 9.09
C LEU A 537 -15.27 3.22 7.70
N ASP A 538 -14.93 4.19 6.85
CA ASP A 538 -14.54 3.99 5.45
C ASP A 538 -13.10 3.50 5.22
N THR A 539 -12.30 3.38 6.29
CA THR A 539 -10.92 2.88 6.25
C THR A 539 -10.71 1.82 7.32
N ILE A 540 -10.49 2.21 8.57
CA ILE A 540 -10.29 1.30 9.71
C ILE A 540 -11.51 0.42 9.93
N GLY A 541 -12.71 0.99 9.79
CA GLY A 541 -13.97 0.26 9.93
C GLY A 541 -14.15 -0.87 8.90
N LYS A 542 -13.64 -0.74 7.67
CA LYS A 542 -13.69 -1.84 6.68
C LYS A 542 -13.04 -3.12 7.19
N ARG A 543 -12.00 -2.99 8.02
CA ARG A 543 -11.29 -4.13 8.61
C ARG A 543 -11.85 -4.52 9.98
N LEU A 544 -12.12 -3.54 10.84
CA LEU A 544 -12.51 -3.81 12.24
C LEU A 544 -14.01 -4.04 12.44
N ARG A 545 -14.84 -3.41 11.60
CA ARG A 545 -16.31 -3.46 11.64
C ARG A 545 -16.89 -3.58 10.21
N PRO A 546 -16.48 -4.60 9.40
CA PRO A 546 -16.94 -4.75 8.03
C PRO A 546 -18.48 -4.82 7.93
N GLU A 547 -19.14 -5.32 8.97
CA GLU A 547 -20.61 -5.35 9.07
C GLU A 547 -21.22 -3.95 9.13
N LEU A 548 -20.59 -2.99 9.83
CA LEU A 548 -21.06 -1.60 9.87
C LEU A 548 -20.72 -0.85 8.59
N PHE A 549 -19.60 -1.21 7.96
CA PHE A 549 -19.24 -0.65 6.66
C PHE A 549 -20.29 -1.02 5.62
N GLU A 550 -20.72 -2.29 5.55
CA GLU A 550 -21.83 -2.71 4.69
C GLU A 550 -23.18 -2.10 5.13
N LEU A 551 -23.46 -2.03 6.44
CA LEU A 551 -24.68 -1.41 6.97
C LEU A 551 -24.84 0.05 6.54
N LYS A 552 -23.75 0.81 6.41
CA LYS A 552 -23.80 2.17 5.86
C LYS A 552 -24.48 2.20 4.49
N TYR A 553 -24.14 1.27 3.60
CA TYR A 553 -24.73 1.20 2.26
C TYR A 553 -26.15 0.63 2.28
N GLU A 554 -26.44 -0.32 3.18
CA GLU A 554 -27.80 -0.79 3.44
C GLU A 554 -28.71 0.36 3.92
N GLN A 555 -28.20 1.26 4.77
CA GLN A 555 -28.92 2.46 5.20
C GLN A 555 -29.10 3.49 4.08
N LEU A 556 -28.13 3.62 3.15
CA LEU A 556 -28.29 4.48 1.96
C LEU A 556 -29.37 3.93 1.02
N GLU A 557 -29.41 2.61 0.80
CA GLU A 557 -30.49 1.96 0.05
C GLU A 557 -31.84 2.19 0.72
N TYR A 558 -31.93 1.96 2.04
CA TYR A 558 -33.14 2.21 2.81
C TYR A 558 -33.61 3.67 2.71
N ALA A 559 -32.67 4.61 2.84
CA ALA A 559 -32.94 6.04 2.72
C ALA A 559 -33.38 6.46 1.30
N ALA A 560 -33.02 5.70 0.27
CA ALA A 560 -33.37 5.97 -1.12
C ALA A 560 -34.73 5.37 -1.55
N GLY A 561 -35.37 4.60 -0.66
CA GLY A 561 -36.69 4.02 -0.88
C GLY A 561 -36.69 2.74 -1.72
N GLU A 562 -37.86 2.11 -1.82
CA GLU A 562 -37.98 0.74 -2.33
C GLU A 562 -37.63 0.57 -3.80
N LEU A 563 -37.75 1.64 -4.61
CA LEU A 563 -37.46 1.60 -6.05
C LEU A 563 -35.96 1.61 -6.34
N VAL A 564 -35.14 2.12 -5.41
CA VAL A 564 -33.69 2.11 -5.52
C VAL A 564 -33.16 0.83 -4.93
N LYS A 565 -32.46 0.04 -5.74
CA LYS A 565 -31.87 -1.24 -5.31
C LYS A 565 -30.37 -1.20 -5.48
N PHE A 566 -29.68 -1.56 -4.41
CA PHE A 566 -28.24 -1.79 -4.42
C PHE A 566 -27.95 -3.24 -4.78
N HIS A 567 -26.71 -3.52 -5.17
CA HIS A 567 -26.26 -4.91 -5.35
C HIS A 567 -26.40 -5.73 -4.06
N PRO A 568 -26.42 -7.09 -4.13
CA PRO A 568 -26.51 -7.93 -2.94
C PRO A 568 -25.43 -7.62 -1.89
N GLN A 569 -24.19 -7.43 -2.34
CA GLN A 569 -23.16 -6.75 -1.56
C GLN A 569 -23.36 -5.23 -1.71
N LYS A 570 -23.81 -4.58 -0.64
CA LYS A 570 -24.33 -3.21 -0.68
C LYS A 570 -23.22 -2.19 -0.98
N SER A 571 -21.99 -2.44 -0.52
CA SER A 571 -20.84 -1.59 -0.84
C SER A 571 -20.49 -1.48 -2.33
N ARG A 572 -21.01 -2.38 -3.19
CA ARG A 572 -20.90 -2.25 -4.66
C ARG A 572 -21.79 -1.15 -5.25
N GLY A 573 -22.62 -0.51 -4.45
CA GLY A 573 -23.46 0.62 -4.85
C GLY A 573 -24.78 0.20 -5.52
N VAL A 574 -25.40 1.18 -6.18
CA VAL A 574 -26.71 1.03 -6.84
C VAL A 574 -26.61 0.04 -8.00
N ASN A 575 -27.52 -0.93 -8.03
CA ASN A 575 -27.79 -1.72 -9.22
C ASN A 575 -28.63 -0.89 -10.19
N TRP A 576 -27.96 -0.19 -11.10
CA TRP A 576 -28.59 0.75 -12.03
C TRP A 576 -29.60 0.08 -12.96
N ASN A 577 -29.38 -1.18 -13.36
CA ASN A 577 -30.31 -1.89 -14.24
C ASN A 577 -31.65 -2.12 -13.55
N VAL A 578 -31.62 -2.61 -12.30
CA VAL A 578 -32.84 -2.84 -11.51
C VAL A 578 -33.50 -1.51 -11.15
N THR A 579 -32.71 -0.53 -10.70
CA THR A 579 -33.23 0.79 -10.28
C THR A 579 -33.89 1.52 -11.44
N LYS A 580 -33.23 1.63 -12.60
CA LYS A 580 -33.82 2.23 -13.81
C LYS A 580 -35.09 1.51 -14.24
N SER A 581 -35.11 0.17 -14.18
CA SER A 581 -36.31 -0.62 -14.48
C SER A 581 -37.45 -0.28 -13.53
N ASN A 582 -37.20 -0.22 -12.21
CA ASN A 582 -38.21 0.10 -11.20
C ASN A 582 -38.79 1.49 -11.40
N LEU A 583 -37.94 2.52 -11.59
CA LEU A 583 -38.40 3.89 -11.81
C LEU A 583 -39.20 4.02 -13.12
N ARG A 584 -38.82 3.27 -14.16
CA ARG A 584 -39.57 3.23 -15.42
C ARG A 584 -40.94 2.58 -15.23
N THR A 585 -41.01 1.42 -14.57
CA THR A 585 -42.27 0.74 -14.27
C THR A 585 -43.19 1.58 -13.38
N ALA A 586 -42.62 2.39 -12.48
CA ALA A 586 -43.36 3.33 -11.65
C ALA A 586 -43.76 4.63 -12.38
N ASN A 587 -43.48 4.77 -13.68
CA ASN A 587 -43.70 5.98 -14.48
C ASN A 587 -43.01 7.24 -13.94
N ILE A 588 -41.88 7.07 -13.23
CA ILE A 588 -41.06 8.18 -12.72
C ILE A 588 -40.02 8.59 -13.78
N TRP A 589 -39.52 7.63 -14.56
CA TRP A 589 -38.56 7.85 -15.65
C TRP A 589 -39.11 7.37 -16.99
N ASP A 590 -38.92 8.15 -18.05
CA ASP A 590 -39.43 7.88 -19.41
C ASP A 590 -38.65 6.81 -20.18
N GLY A 591 -37.54 6.32 -19.62
CA GLY A 591 -36.65 5.34 -20.25
C GLY A 591 -35.62 5.93 -21.20
N GLN A 592 -35.53 7.26 -21.33
CA GLN A 592 -34.55 7.95 -22.18
C GLN A 592 -33.32 8.34 -21.36
N ASP A 593 -32.13 7.92 -21.79
CA ASP A 593 -30.90 8.21 -21.05
C ASP A 593 -30.61 9.72 -20.95
N SER A 594 -31.09 10.53 -21.89
CA SER A 594 -30.96 12.00 -21.88
C SER A 594 -31.68 12.67 -20.71
N THR A 595 -32.74 12.07 -20.17
CA THR A 595 -33.54 12.62 -19.05
C THR A 595 -33.17 12.00 -17.70
N TRP A 596 -32.34 10.95 -17.70
CA TRP A 596 -32.02 10.16 -16.51
C TRP A 596 -31.44 11.00 -15.37
N ALA A 597 -30.41 11.82 -15.66
CA ALA A 597 -29.73 12.60 -14.62
C ALA A 597 -30.69 13.56 -13.90
N THR A 598 -31.55 14.24 -14.65
CA THR A 598 -32.56 15.17 -14.11
C THR A 598 -33.62 14.41 -13.31
N THR A 599 -34.09 13.27 -13.82
CA THR A 599 -35.10 12.43 -13.16
C THR A 599 -34.58 11.86 -11.85
N TRP A 600 -33.37 11.31 -11.86
CA TRP A 600 -32.70 10.74 -10.70
C TRP A 600 -32.53 11.75 -9.57
N LYS A 601 -32.01 12.94 -9.91
CA LYS A 601 -31.87 14.03 -8.95
C LYS A 601 -33.22 14.47 -8.40
N SER A 602 -34.19 14.73 -9.27
CA SER A 602 -35.53 15.18 -8.87
C SER A 602 -36.23 14.17 -7.96
N TYR A 603 -36.09 12.88 -8.25
CA TYR A 603 -36.64 11.81 -7.42
C TYR A 603 -36.06 11.84 -6.01
N LEU A 604 -34.74 11.79 -5.85
CA LEU A 604 -34.10 11.71 -4.53
C LEU A 604 -34.02 13.05 -3.78
N GLU A 605 -34.33 14.17 -4.43
CA GLU A 605 -34.47 15.47 -3.76
C GLU A 605 -35.93 15.83 -3.43
N SER A 606 -36.88 14.95 -3.77
CA SER A 606 -38.30 15.07 -3.38
C SER A 606 -38.58 14.49 -1.98
N GLU A 607 -39.74 14.79 -1.40
CA GLU A 607 -40.19 14.12 -0.17
C GLU A 607 -40.62 12.67 -0.47
N PRO A 608 -40.30 11.70 0.41
CA PRO A 608 -39.67 11.86 1.72
C PRO A 608 -38.12 11.90 1.70
N PHE A 609 -37.49 11.66 0.55
CA PHE A 609 -36.03 11.44 0.42
C PHE A 609 -35.18 12.65 0.82
N LYS A 610 -35.72 13.86 0.67
CA LYS A 610 -35.07 15.11 1.10
C LYS A 610 -34.67 15.11 2.59
N ARG A 611 -35.41 14.39 3.44
CA ARG A 611 -35.16 14.25 4.88
C ARG A 611 -34.65 12.86 5.27
N ALA A 612 -34.34 12.01 4.30
CA ALA A 612 -33.88 10.64 4.54
C ALA A 612 -32.42 10.54 5.01
N HIS A 613 -31.65 11.64 4.98
CA HIS A 613 -30.35 11.75 5.65
C HIS A 613 -30.41 12.84 6.73
N VAL A 614 -29.69 12.66 7.85
CA VAL A 614 -29.69 13.61 8.98
C VAL A 614 -29.41 15.03 8.50
N ARG A 615 -28.39 15.20 7.66
CA ARG A 615 -28.11 16.43 6.91
C ARG A 615 -27.59 16.08 5.51
N GLY A 616 -27.91 16.91 4.53
CA GLY A 616 -27.58 16.66 3.12
C GLY A 616 -28.66 15.85 2.40
N SER A 617 -28.38 15.43 1.18
CA SER A 617 -29.31 14.66 0.34
C SER A 617 -28.79 13.24 0.13
N VAL A 618 -29.67 12.24 0.22
CA VAL A 618 -29.33 10.86 -0.11
C VAL A 618 -28.80 10.74 -1.56
N HIS A 619 -29.29 11.58 -2.48
CA HIS A 619 -28.74 11.70 -3.83
C HIS A 619 -27.22 11.92 -3.81
N PHE A 620 -26.74 12.87 -3.00
CA PHE A 620 -25.32 13.18 -2.91
C PHE A 620 -24.53 12.01 -2.31
N PHE A 621 -25.01 11.41 -1.22
CA PHE A 621 -24.31 10.33 -0.54
C PHE A 621 -24.27 9.02 -1.32
N ILE A 622 -25.21 8.79 -2.24
CA ILE A 622 -25.10 7.66 -3.18
C ILE A 622 -23.95 7.86 -4.16
N HIS A 623 -23.73 9.09 -4.63
CA HIS A 623 -22.60 9.41 -5.53
C HIS A 623 -21.27 9.52 -4.78
N SER A 624 -21.31 9.98 -3.53
CA SER A 624 -20.14 10.20 -2.68
C SER A 624 -20.30 9.46 -1.34
N PRO A 625 -20.32 8.12 -1.32
CA PRO A 625 -20.61 7.34 -0.11
C PRO A 625 -19.58 7.50 1.01
N GLN A 626 -18.37 7.94 0.70
CA GLN A 626 -17.35 8.30 1.69
C GLN A 626 -17.72 9.53 2.54
N GLU A 627 -18.62 10.38 2.04
CA GLU A 627 -19.11 11.58 2.74
C GLU A 627 -20.24 11.26 3.72
N ALA A 628 -20.91 10.10 3.55
CA ALA A 628 -22.09 9.75 4.32
C ALA A 628 -21.74 9.68 5.82
N PHE A 629 -20.75 8.86 6.18
CA PHE A 629 -20.34 8.70 7.58
C PHE A 629 -19.63 9.95 8.13
N ALA A 630 -18.77 10.58 7.33
CA ALA A 630 -18.07 11.80 7.73
C ALA A 630 -19.03 12.96 8.01
N THR A 631 -20.14 13.06 7.27
CA THR A 631 -21.16 14.07 7.54
C THR A 631 -21.90 13.80 8.84
N LEU A 632 -22.15 12.54 9.22
CA LEU A 632 -22.77 12.21 10.51
C LEU A 632 -21.94 12.70 11.69
N ALA A 633 -20.61 12.66 11.58
CA ALA A 633 -19.70 13.22 12.57
C ALA A 633 -19.99 14.70 12.86
N ASN A 634 -20.41 15.47 11.84
CA ASN A 634 -20.74 16.88 12.02
C ASN A 634 -21.91 17.09 12.99
N GLN A 635 -22.93 16.23 12.96
CA GLN A 635 -24.04 16.33 13.91
C GLN A 635 -23.70 15.66 15.23
N TYR A 636 -23.08 14.48 15.19
CA TYR A 636 -22.80 13.70 16.39
C TYR A 636 -21.83 14.43 17.34
N PHE A 637 -20.75 15.02 16.83
CA PHE A 637 -19.79 15.76 17.66
C PHE A 637 -20.27 17.16 18.05
N THR A 638 -21.16 17.77 17.24
CA THR A 638 -21.80 19.04 17.61
C THR A 638 -22.75 18.86 18.78
N ASP A 639 -23.68 17.91 18.71
CA ASP A 639 -24.63 17.61 19.77
C ASP A 639 -25.29 16.23 19.55
N SER A 640 -24.72 15.18 20.16
CA SER A 640 -25.22 13.81 19.97
C SER A 640 -26.65 13.63 20.47
N GLN A 641 -27.01 14.35 21.54
CA GLN A 641 -28.37 14.34 22.08
C GLN A 641 -29.37 14.95 21.08
N LEU A 642 -29.02 16.08 20.47
CA LEU A 642 -29.86 16.69 19.43
C LEU A 642 -30.01 15.79 18.20
N MET A 643 -28.97 15.03 17.84
CA MET A 643 -29.03 14.06 16.74
C MET A 643 -29.99 12.91 17.04
N LEU A 644 -29.99 12.40 18.28
CA LEU A 644 -30.98 11.42 18.74
C LEU A 644 -32.40 12.00 18.70
N GLU A 645 -32.61 13.19 19.27
CA GLU A 645 -33.90 13.88 19.30
C GLU A 645 -34.44 14.13 17.89
N LEU A 646 -33.59 14.61 16.97
CA LEU A 646 -33.95 14.75 15.55
C LEU A 646 -34.36 13.42 14.93
N GLY A 647 -33.61 12.33 15.19
CA GLY A 647 -33.95 11.00 14.70
C GLY A 647 -35.32 10.50 15.20
N VAL A 648 -35.63 10.76 16.48
CA VAL A 648 -36.93 10.43 17.11
C VAL A 648 -38.06 11.27 16.50
N THR A 649 -37.89 12.59 16.41
CA THR A 649 -38.90 13.49 15.82
C THR A 649 -39.18 13.12 14.37
N ARG A 650 -38.12 12.88 13.57
CA ARG A 650 -38.28 12.43 12.18
C ARG A 650 -38.96 11.07 12.10
N TRP A 651 -38.68 10.14 13.00
CA TRP A 651 -39.38 8.86 13.06
C TRP A 651 -40.90 9.05 13.25
N GLN A 652 -41.30 9.94 14.17
CA GLN A 652 -42.71 10.28 14.41
C GLN A 652 -43.36 10.94 13.18
N ASP A 653 -42.60 11.72 12.42
CA ASP A 653 -43.01 12.33 11.15
C ASP A 653 -42.92 11.37 9.94
N ASN A 654 -42.73 10.07 10.18
CA ASN A 654 -42.59 9.00 9.16
C ASN A 654 -41.32 9.08 8.29
N HIS A 655 -40.28 9.79 8.75
CA HIS A 655 -38.92 9.82 8.19
C HIS A 655 -37.99 8.87 8.95
N LYS A 656 -38.10 7.58 8.64
CA LYS A 656 -37.52 6.50 9.46
C LYS A 656 -36.01 6.30 9.32
N ALA A 657 -35.36 6.90 8.33
CA ALA A 657 -33.95 6.65 8.02
C ALA A 657 -32.97 7.30 9.01
N SER A 658 -33.27 8.49 9.53
CA SER A 658 -32.31 9.28 10.33
C SER A 658 -31.91 8.61 11.67
N ILE A 659 -32.80 7.84 12.30
CA ILE A 659 -32.46 7.14 13.55
C ILE A 659 -31.40 6.05 13.34
N ASN A 660 -31.44 5.36 12.20
CA ASN A 660 -30.46 4.33 11.85
C ASN A 660 -29.07 4.94 11.67
N GLN A 661 -28.98 6.17 11.16
CA GLN A 661 -27.72 6.89 10.99
C GLN A 661 -27.12 7.32 12.34
N PHE A 662 -27.95 7.79 13.27
CA PHE A 662 -27.50 8.03 14.65
C PHE A 662 -26.95 6.73 15.29
N LEU A 663 -27.68 5.62 15.14
CA LEU A 663 -27.27 4.32 15.68
C LEU A 663 -25.98 3.80 15.03
N LEU A 664 -25.76 4.06 13.74
CA LEU A 664 -24.53 3.66 13.03
C LEU A 664 -23.29 4.29 13.65
N ILE A 665 -23.28 5.61 13.84
CA ILE A 665 -22.12 6.31 14.43
C ILE A 665 -21.97 6.00 15.91
N ALA A 666 -23.08 5.87 16.66
CA ALA A 666 -23.05 5.47 18.06
C ALA A 666 -22.49 4.05 18.23
N ASP A 667 -22.91 3.08 17.42
CA ASP A 667 -22.40 1.71 17.47
C ASP A 667 -20.93 1.64 17.06
N TYR A 668 -20.53 2.38 16.02
CA TYR A 668 -19.13 2.45 15.63
C TYR A 668 -18.24 2.99 16.77
N LEU A 669 -18.63 4.12 17.37
CA LEU A 669 -17.88 4.76 18.46
C LEU A 669 -17.92 4.01 19.78
N SER A 670 -18.96 3.23 20.04
CA SER A 670 -19.05 2.39 21.24
C SER A 670 -18.12 1.17 21.20
N GLN A 671 -17.64 0.77 20.02
CA GLN A 671 -16.79 -0.41 19.84
C GLN A 671 -17.38 -1.70 20.44
N LYS A 672 -18.70 -1.91 20.32
CA LYS A 672 -19.46 -3.02 20.92
C LYS A 672 -19.56 -2.97 22.46
N SER A 673 -19.12 -1.89 23.11
CA SER A 673 -19.34 -1.65 24.54
C SER A 673 -20.81 -1.34 24.84
N ASP A 674 -21.23 -1.58 26.08
CA ASP A 674 -22.53 -1.17 26.64
C ASP A 674 -22.53 0.31 27.06
N SER A 675 -21.60 1.11 26.55
CA SER A 675 -21.57 2.55 26.72
C SER A 675 -20.98 3.26 25.50
N VAL A 676 -21.35 4.52 25.34
CA VAL A 676 -20.81 5.41 24.30
C VAL A 676 -20.71 6.84 24.83
N LYS A 677 -19.76 7.61 24.31
CA LYS A 677 -19.72 9.04 24.59
C LYS A 677 -20.71 9.80 23.71
N PHE A 678 -21.50 10.64 24.34
CA PHE A 678 -22.21 11.74 23.71
C PHE A 678 -21.36 13.01 23.82
N TYR A 679 -21.47 13.85 22.80
CA TYR A 679 -20.67 15.05 22.62
C TYR A 679 -21.58 16.26 22.52
N ARG A 680 -21.08 17.40 23.01
CA ARG A 680 -21.61 18.72 22.75
C ARG A 680 -20.46 19.68 22.53
N MET A 681 -20.36 20.27 21.34
CA MET A 681 -19.30 21.19 20.95
C MET A 681 -19.90 22.53 20.51
N GLY A 682 -19.61 23.58 21.28
CA GLY A 682 -20.04 24.94 20.97
C GLY A 682 -19.04 25.73 20.14
N VAL A 683 -19.42 26.97 19.81
CA VAL A 683 -18.52 27.99 19.23
C VAL A 683 -17.30 28.17 20.12
N GLY A 684 -16.11 28.32 19.54
CA GLY A 684 -14.85 28.33 20.31
C GLY A 684 -14.30 26.93 20.59
N GLY A 685 -14.97 25.88 20.13
CA GLY A 685 -14.54 24.49 20.32
C GLY A 685 -14.75 23.97 21.74
N ASP A 686 -15.67 24.58 22.50
CA ASP A 686 -15.98 24.17 23.87
C ASP A 686 -16.66 22.79 23.89
N LEU A 687 -15.83 21.77 24.03
CA LEU A 687 -16.23 20.37 24.04
C LEU A 687 -16.62 19.90 25.44
N GLN A 688 -17.82 19.33 25.53
CA GLN A 688 -18.34 18.58 26.67
C GLN A 688 -18.64 17.15 26.22
N THR A 689 -18.37 16.17 27.08
CA THR A 689 -18.67 14.76 26.82
C THR A 689 -19.40 14.14 27.99
N GLU A 690 -20.33 13.24 27.70
CA GLU A 690 -21.14 12.50 28.68
C GLU A 690 -21.13 11.02 28.29
N THR A 691 -20.97 10.11 29.26
CA THR A 691 -21.04 8.67 28.98
C THR A 691 -22.49 8.21 29.10
N VAL A 692 -23.02 7.67 28.02
CA VAL A 692 -24.39 7.13 27.93
C VAL A 692 -24.33 5.62 27.95
N THR A 693 -25.19 5.00 28.77
CA THR A 693 -25.31 3.54 28.87
C THR A 693 -26.21 3.02 27.75
N LEU A 694 -25.82 1.90 27.16
CA LEU A 694 -26.50 1.20 26.08
C LEU A 694 -26.95 -0.17 26.57
N GLN A 695 -28.06 -0.67 26.05
CA GLN A 695 -28.41 -2.09 26.12
C GLN A 695 -28.31 -2.69 24.73
N ARG A 696 -27.80 -3.92 24.64
CA ARG A 696 -27.59 -4.63 23.38
C ARG A 696 -28.29 -5.98 23.35
N ASN A 697 -28.63 -6.42 22.14
CA ASN A 697 -29.07 -7.79 21.91
C ASN A 697 -27.89 -8.72 21.59
N GLN A 698 -28.19 -10.00 21.34
CA GLN A 698 -27.18 -11.02 20.99
C GLN A 698 -26.46 -10.76 19.66
N LYS A 699 -27.03 -9.95 18.76
CA LYS A 699 -26.39 -9.48 17.53
C LYS A 699 -25.52 -8.23 17.75
N ASN A 700 -25.35 -7.80 19.01
CA ASN A 700 -24.69 -6.56 19.42
C ASN A 700 -25.36 -5.28 18.91
N GLN A 701 -26.61 -5.33 18.46
CA GLN A 701 -27.35 -4.13 18.07
C GLN A 701 -27.78 -3.37 19.32
N ILE A 702 -27.72 -2.03 19.28
CA ILE A 702 -28.21 -1.16 20.36
C ILE A 702 -29.73 -1.23 20.38
N ILE A 703 -30.30 -1.84 21.42
CA ILE A 703 -31.75 -2.00 21.60
C ILE A 703 -32.36 -0.98 22.57
N GLN A 704 -31.53 -0.33 23.39
CA GLN A 704 -32.00 0.74 24.27
C GLN A 704 -30.85 1.68 24.61
N LEU A 705 -31.18 2.96 24.82
CA LEU A 705 -30.29 3.93 25.44
C LEU A 705 -31.11 4.94 26.26
N GLU A 706 -30.46 5.57 27.24
CA GLU A 706 -31.06 6.60 28.08
C GLU A 706 -30.09 7.78 28.26
N SER A 707 -30.52 8.98 27.86
CA SER A 707 -29.72 10.20 27.96
C SER A 707 -30.61 11.43 28.14
N ARG A 708 -30.30 12.28 29.12
CA ARG A 708 -30.94 13.58 29.39
C ARG A 708 -32.48 13.58 29.37
N GLY A 709 -33.08 12.53 29.94
CA GLY A 709 -34.55 12.37 30.01
C GLY A 709 -35.16 11.68 28.79
N THR A 710 -34.38 11.39 27.75
CA THR A 710 -34.82 10.61 26.58
C THR A 710 -34.43 9.15 26.78
N LYS A 711 -35.41 8.28 26.97
CA LYS A 711 -35.23 6.82 26.96
C LYS A 711 -35.92 6.23 25.75
N VAL A 712 -35.13 5.57 24.90
CA VAL A 712 -35.59 5.03 23.62
C VAL A 712 -35.23 3.57 23.53
N ALA A 713 -36.20 2.73 23.20
CA ALA A 713 -36.00 1.33 22.84
C ALA A 713 -36.24 1.11 21.34
N PHE A 714 -35.41 0.27 20.72
CA PHE A 714 -35.41 0.00 19.28
C PHE A 714 -35.71 -1.47 19.03
N LYS A 715 -36.63 -1.75 18.10
CA LYS A 715 -36.81 -3.09 17.51
C LYS A 715 -36.27 -3.07 16.09
N TYR A 716 -35.77 -4.22 15.63
CA TYR A 716 -35.12 -4.35 14.34
C TYR A 716 -35.84 -5.37 13.45
N GLU A 717 -35.89 -5.09 12.15
CA GLU A 717 -36.08 -6.06 11.08
C GLU A 717 -34.77 -6.15 10.30
N GLY A 718 -34.10 -7.31 10.35
CA GLY A 718 -32.73 -7.42 9.87
C GLY A 718 -31.77 -6.51 10.65
N ASN A 719 -31.13 -5.56 9.95
CA ASN A 719 -30.19 -4.61 10.52
C ASN A 719 -30.77 -3.21 10.75
N LEU A 720 -32.02 -2.97 10.33
CA LEU A 720 -32.65 -1.66 10.35
C LEU A 720 -33.73 -1.60 11.43
N VAL A 721 -33.87 -0.45 12.07
CA VAL A 721 -34.93 -0.21 13.05
C VAL A 721 -36.29 -0.30 12.35
N SER A 722 -37.17 -1.15 12.88
CA SER A 722 -38.54 -1.36 12.40
C SER A 722 -39.58 -0.67 13.30
N ASP A 723 -39.27 -0.51 14.58
CA ASP A 723 -40.15 0.13 15.58
C ASP A 723 -39.31 0.82 16.66
N LEU A 724 -39.87 1.90 17.23
CA LEU A 724 -39.24 2.74 18.26
C LEU A 724 -40.25 3.01 19.37
N ILE A 725 -39.84 2.75 20.61
CA ILE A 725 -40.66 2.97 21.80
C ILE A 725 -40.00 4.04 22.66
N LEU A 726 -40.72 5.13 22.90
CA LEU A 726 -40.37 6.14 23.90
C LEU A 726 -41.00 5.75 25.23
N SER A 727 -40.22 5.82 26.30
CA SER A 727 -40.74 5.73 27.66
C SER A 727 -40.50 7.07 28.34
N ASP A 728 -41.58 7.72 28.78
CA ASP A 728 -41.49 8.90 29.62
C ASP A 728 -40.86 8.53 30.98
N ARG A 729 -40.12 9.48 31.56
CA ARG A 729 -39.68 9.41 32.96
C ARG A 729 -40.78 9.91 33.87
#